data_AF-A0A8V0ZP78-F1
#
_entry.id   AF-A0A8V0ZP78-F1
#
_cell.length_a   1.000
_cell.length_b   1.000
_cell.length_c   1.000
_cell.angle_alpha   90.00
_cell.angle_beta   90.00
_cell.angle_gamma   90.00
#
_symmetry.space_group_name_H-M   'P 1'
#
loop_
_entity.id
_entity.type
_entity.pdbx_description
1 polymer ?
#
loop_
_entity_poly.entity_id
_entity_poly.type
_entity_poly.pdbx_seq_one_letter_code
_entity_poly.pdbx_strand_id
1 'polypeptide(L)'
;MAEPSAAEQRWLQAARDFAVRALPACPGPGGTELPPLDAVLRCVRSAGGGNLPLGYSFISISDLKHQQRTPCCSHLTWNTNRFKEWARQGRGALPYHSSLPRAYLILVGYLTDGRQEDKDGCLYVKDNTGVIPCELLHFELEWLESLFLFPSWAYIPQTDHSTAGYIEILVDPVPVNHLPKEASETIPVIYPALAEPLLVSRIPFKNRSKLSVAGELSRLSPLLCIQQKTFFFLFLKCFTSVVWVPVLVKKPNQLAWHHTLQLGHRYTITGLSISSLKKSGQRMFVTSVSSCLLPYCAEKVKEQALDSSWQGESSLSASLETTEHFTDSSELSVEEWPGSIKESKIISYVGTVTKILNAQAGLYELDSKVCLCLAYQQFLNSARGIRPGACVELIDVHLLQKPLASSPFIVLGACLKSTVLLRSFSRLSTPYHPPVASRNLYLQLLFRYNLGMPPYLWLVSLLETFKERFSCFFGHQRLLLSSIHRNPGPAEKFLVPILQAVVPDRREARDIYHEILAKIHHCPLQKYLTLDPPYQVPSLSVLGRVAEQKGWEGFCPSQLLSPLDAQHMGTQELNRRLAWSYCTLSAGSFQPRLILLGVLRISSRRSSLQLQDSSGTLPCVISHRDGSPFANTALIGSLLQVENYQLVVERFIQSDFPSWEQLENSEHVREKKTSIYVQFYFEDVQVLHSVEGQIQKDPWSKNNTSSRKKNDGSSTSDLETPEAKVLKLEDPKPDPGGDEGCQRGQSSTGRTSCVSHLFLVTQKEGLMLRNYQLLREGGGEEQEPQCSFQATVLWLGRPQLCSHPRETESLPELEEASHGGGEGVTRQEALLLFMGKSLQWFPFLHQDGLYRFIVPHCSDLEVFDKLSFPPVPAEFQGRPSCPLCLPVQDNWHLQHVTWLPFPAEHQLAARAVLTGMDQRISSIPEILSNSFRGSLVSFSGEIVERTLCASPKNEKPSATLCLRKQKGSLLASDHSVKLSIAAAAGSPIALDIYIAATYLQHLRGLLPGAKILFQNLERKISRFHNVYCAYVASSCVTILSLPASHQLFTSSCAGRASSPSLVFISNLQHQLQALPQARILCHVSCVLTLSLQWVCSLCSSIFKEGRCTRHSPPCPSHSGVRQASARVWRNLRIPLLAI
;
A
#
# COMPACT_ATOMS: atom_id res chain seq x y z
N MET A 1 64.67 -9.97 37.77
CA MET A 1 63.46 -9.62 37.00
C MET A 1 63.89 -9.48 35.55
N ALA A 2 63.29 -10.25 34.62
CA ALA A 2 63.56 -10.07 33.20
C ALA A 2 62.98 -8.71 32.75
N GLU A 3 63.71 -7.94 31.96
CA GLU A 3 63.19 -6.69 31.41
C GLU A 3 61.96 -6.99 30.52
N PRO A 4 60.87 -6.20 30.63
CA PRO A 4 59.68 -6.40 29.81
C PRO A 4 60.02 -6.20 28.33
N SER A 5 59.51 -7.08 27.48
CA SER A 5 59.76 -7.00 26.03
C SER A 5 59.27 -5.66 25.45
N ALA A 6 59.85 -5.20 24.34
CA ALA A 6 59.43 -3.94 23.70
C ALA A 6 57.93 -3.92 23.33
N ALA A 7 57.33 -5.07 23.04
CA ALA A 7 55.90 -5.22 22.79
C ALA A 7 55.07 -5.03 24.07
N GLU A 8 55.55 -5.58 25.19
CA GLU A 8 54.93 -5.43 26.51
C GLU A 8 54.99 -3.99 27.01
N GLN A 9 56.12 -3.30 26.81
CA GLN A 9 56.25 -1.88 27.16
C GLN A 9 55.26 -0.99 26.38
N ARG A 10 55.13 -1.22 25.06
CA ARG A 10 54.14 -0.49 24.24
C ARG A 10 52.70 -0.75 24.69
N TRP A 11 52.39 -2.00 25.01
CA TRP A 11 51.06 -2.38 25.49
C TRP A 11 50.73 -1.72 26.84
N LEU A 12 51.69 -1.71 27.77
CA LEU A 12 51.55 -1.04 29.07
C LEU A 12 51.40 0.48 28.92
N GLN A 13 52.08 1.09 27.95
CA GLN A 13 51.88 2.52 27.64
C GLN A 13 50.47 2.79 27.12
N ALA A 14 49.97 1.97 26.17
CA ALA A 14 48.60 2.09 25.69
C ALA A 14 47.55 1.90 26.81
N ALA A 15 47.82 1.00 27.76
CA ALA A 15 46.97 0.80 28.94
C ALA A 15 46.96 2.03 29.86
N ARG A 16 48.10 2.70 30.06
CA ARG A 16 48.20 3.97 30.80
C ARG A 16 47.41 5.08 30.12
N ASP A 17 47.60 5.24 28.81
CA ASP A 17 46.92 6.27 28.02
C ASP A 17 45.40 6.07 28.00
N PHE A 18 44.95 4.81 28.00
CA PHE A 18 43.54 4.47 28.16
C PHE A 18 43.03 4.82 29.56
N ALA A 19 43.73 4.39 30.62
CA ALA A 19 43.29 4.60 32.00
C ALA A 19 43.17 6.09 32.36
N VAL A 20 44.10 6.94 31.92
CA VAL A 20 44.03 8.40 32.12
C VAL A 20 42.83 9.03 31.40
N ARG A 21 42.45 8.49 30.24
CA ARG A 21 41.39 9.05 29.39
C ARG A 21 39.99 8.56 29.78
N ALA A 22 39.86 7.27 30.07
CA ALA A 22 38.57 6.59 30.15
C ALA A 22 38.16 6.25 31.60
N LEU A 23 39.08 6.22 32.56
CA LEU A 23 38.77 5.89 33.96
C LEU A 23 38.89 7.14 34.86
N PRO A 24 37.99 7.32 35.84
CA PRO A 24 38.09 8.41 36.79
C PRO A 24 39.26 8.18 37.74
N ALA A 25 39.87 9.27 38.18
CA ALA A 25 40.96 9.22 39.12
C ALA A 25 40.42 8.93 40.54
N CYS A 26 41.05 7.99 41.24
CA CYS A 26 40.69 7.69 42.64
C CYS A 26 41.58 8.53 43.58
N PRO A 27 41.05 9.07 44.69
CA PRO A 27 41.89 9.71 45.70
C PRO A 27 42.83 8.66 46.32
N GLY A 28 44.12 8.77 46.03
CA GLY A 28 45.15 7.92 46.61
C GLY A 28 45.48 8.31 48.05
N PRO A 29 46.07 7.40 48.85
CA PRO A 29 46.61 7.73 50.16
C PRO A 29 47.81 8.66 49.98
N GLY A 30 47.55 9.97 50.02
CA GLY A 30 48.54 11.02 49.71
C GLY A 30 48.00 12.20 48.88
N GLY A 31 46.70 12.24 48.53
CA GLY A 31 46.09 13.40 47.88
C GLY A 31 46.47 13.59 46.40
N THR A 32 47.20 12.65 45.80
CA THR A 32 47.42 12.60 44.35
C THR A 32 46.37 11.66 43.74
N GLU A 33 45.50 12.20 42.91
CA GLU A 33 44.47 11.44 42.20
C GLU A 33 45.11 10.63 41.06
N LEU A 34 45.22 9.31 41.22
CA LEU A 34 45.76 8.41 40.20
C LEU A 34 44.64 7.49 39.68
N PRO A 35 44.58 7.22 38.35
CA PRO A 35 43.63 6.25 37.80
C PRO A 35 43.95 4.84 38.34
N PRO A 36 42.95 3.95 38.54
CA PRO A 36 43.11 2.62 39.15
C PRO A 36 43.79 1.59 38.23
N LEU A 37 44.84 2.01 37.52
CA LEU A 37 45.54 1.22 36.50
C LEU A 37 46.13 -0.08 37.07
N ASP A 38 46.77 -0.04 38.23
CA ASP A 38 47.40 -1.23 38.83
C ASP A 38 46.36 -2.29 39.24
N ALA A 39 45.17 -1.87 39.65
CA ALA A 39 44.07 -2.78 39.94
C ALA A 39 43.51 -3.42 38.65
N VAL A 40 43.30 -2.61 37.61
CA VAL A 40 42.88 -3.11 36.29
C VAL A 40 43.90 -4.09 35.71
N LEU A 41 45.20 -3.76 35.76
CA LEU A 41 46.27 -4.63 35.26
C LEU A 41 46.35 -5.96 36.04
N ARG A 42 46.12 -5.95 37.36
CA ARG A 42 46.00 -7.18 38.16
C ARG A 42 44.82 -8.04 37.70
N CYS A 43 43.64 -7.46 37.51
CA CYS A 43 42.46 -8.18 37.04
C CYS A 43 42.63 -8.72 35.61
N VAL A 44 43.31 -7.98 34.72
CA VAL A 44 43.59 -8.44 33.35
C VAL A 44 44.60 -9.60 33.36
N ARG A 45 45.64 -9.54 34.20
CA ARG A 45 46.61 -10.64 34.35
C ARG A 45 45.97 -11.89 34.96
N SER A 46 45.09 -11.74 35.96
CA SER A 46 44.39 -12.88 36.56
C SER A 46 43.41 -13.52 35.57
N ALA A 47 42.66 -12.72 34.81
CA ALA A 47 41.79 -13.22 33.74
C ALA A 47 42.59 -13.88 32.59
N GLY A 48 43.80 -13.40 32.30
CA GLY A 48 44.70 -13.93 31.27
C GLY A 48 45.50 -15.17 31.66
N GLY A 49 45.23 -15.80 32.82
CA GLY A 49 45.96 -17.00 33.26
C GLY A 49 47.39 -16.71 33.74
N GLY A 50 47.66 -15.51 34.23
CA GLY A 50 48.95 -15.09 34.81
C GLY A 50 49.84 -14.26 33.89
N ASN A 51 49.54 -14.19 32.59
CA ASN A 51 50.30 -13.42 31.59
C ASN A 51 49.50 -12.23 31.04
N LEU A 52 50.19 -11.21 30.51
CA LEU A 52 49.54 -10.08 29.85
C LEU A 52 49.05 -10.46 28.44
N PRO A 53 47.80 -10.13 28.08
CA PRO A 53 47.23 -10.46 26.77
C PRO A 53 47.70 -9.46 25.70
N LEU A 54 48.96 -9.55 25.28
CA LEU A 54 49.60 -8.61 24.34
C LEU A 54 48.90 -8.50 22.97
N GLY A 55 48.09 -9.49 22.60
CA GLY A 55 47.29 -9.49 21.37
C GLY A 55 45.96 -8.72 21.47
N TYR A 56 45.61 -8.18 22.65
CA TYR A 56 44.38 -7.41 22.88
C TYR A 56 44.68 -5.93 23.04
N SER A 57 43.77 -5.04 22.66
CA SER A 57 43.87 -3.59 22.92
C SER A 57 42.71 -3.09 23.77
N PHE A 58 42.95 -2.08 24.62
CA PHE A 58 41.87 -1.40 25.34
C PHE A 58 41.02 -0.57 24.37
N ILE A 59 39.72 -0.48 24.64
CA ILE A 59 38.80 0.35 23.87
C ILE A 59 37.90 1.18 24.80
N SER A 60 37.77 2.48 24.51
CA SER A 60 36.80 3.34 25.19
C SER A 60 35.41 3.19 24.58
N ILE A 61 34.38 3.60 25.32
CA ILE A 61 32.99 3.51 24.85
C ILE A 61 32.75 4.45 23.66
N SER A 62 33.35 5.65 23.66
CA SER A 62 33.30 6.55 22.50
C SER A 62 33.89 5.90 21.25
N ASP A 63 35.06 5.27 21.39
CA ASP A 63 35.78 4.65 20.28
C ASP A 63 35.03 3.42 19.77
N LEU A 64 34.47 2.62 20.68
CA LEU A 64 33.61 1.49 20.32
C LEU A 64 32.40 1.95 19.49
N LYS A 65 31.73 3.06 19.87
CA LYS A 65 30.59 3.61 19.12
C LYS A 65 30.97 4.13 17.73
N HIS A 66 32.12 4.77 17.59
CA HIS A 66 32.54 5.40 16.33
C HIS A 66 33.22 4.44 15.36
N GLN A 67 34.05 3.53 15.87
CA GLN A 67 34.89 2.64 15.07
C GLN A 67 34.16 1.33 14.72
N GLN A 68 33.37 0.76 15.63
CA GLN A 68 32.74 -0.54 15.42
C GLN A 68 31.36 -0.42 14.77
N ARG A 69 31.25 -0.83 13.50
CA ARG A 69 29.98 -0.81 12.73
C ARG A 69 29.40 -2.19 12.44
N THR A 70 30.10 -3.26 12.79
CA THR A 70 29.65 -4.65 12.60
C THR A 70 29.52 -5.37 13.94
N PRO A 71 28.62 -6.37 14.07
CA PRO A 71 28.53 -7.17 15.28
C PRO A 71 29.87 -7.86 15.58
N CYS A 72 30.33 -7.85 16.82
CA CYS A 72 31.55 -8.53 17.23
C CYS A 72 31.48 -9.00 18.68
N CYS A 73 32.38 -9.90 19.07
CA CYS A 73 32.49 -10.38 20.44
C CYS A 73 33.94 -10.43 20.89
N SER A 74 34.21 -10.13 22.15
CA SER A 74 35.52 -10.30 22.77
C SER A 74 35.42 -11.31 23.90
N HIS A 75 36.34 -12.26 23.92
CA HIS A 75 36.48 -13.26 24.97
C HIS A 75 37.93 -13.28 25.42
N LEU A 76 38.24 -12.64 26.56
CA LEU A 76 39.60 -12.49 27.07
C LEU A 76 40.19 -13.83 27.54
N THR A 77 39.36 -14.71 28.09
CA THR A 77 39.78 -15.96 28.76
C THR A 77 39.78 -17.19 27.83
N TRP A 78 39.42 -17.07 26.55
CA TRP A 78 39.19 -18.21 25.66
C TRP A 78 40.37 -18.46 24.71
N ASN A 79 40.73 -19.73 24.51
CA ASN A 79 41.64 -20.12 23.44
C ASN A 79 40.92 -20.21 22.07
N THR A 80 41.69 -20.29 20.98
CA THR A 80 41.14 -20.31 19.61
C THR A 80 40.25 -21.53 19.34
N ASN A 81 40.56 -22.69 19.91
CA ASN A 81 39.78 -23.92 19.71
C ASN A 81 38.41 -23.83 20.39
N ARG A 82 38.35 -23.34 21.63
CA ARG A 82 37.12 -23.10 22.38
C ARG A 82 36.21 -22.11 21.66
N PHE A 83 36.78 -21.04 21.09
CA PHE A 83 36.03 -20.09 20.28
C PHE A 83 35.49 -20.73 18.99
N LYS A 84 36.31 -21.51 18.27
CA LYS A 84 35.89 -22.21 17.04
C LYS A 84 34.73 -23.17 17.32
N GLU A 85 34.76 -23.89 18.43
CA GLU A 85 33.67 -24.78 18.83
C GLU A 85 32.38 -24.00 19.14
N TRP A 86 32.48 -22.93 19.92
CA TRP A 86 31.33 -22.07 20.21
C TRP A 86 30.70 -21.45 18.95
N ALA A 87 31.55 -21.00 18.02
CA ALA A 87 31.12 -20.46 16.72
C ALA A 87 30.51 -21.54 15.79
N ARG A 88 30.99 -22.79 15.88
CA ARG A 88 30.42 -23.94 15.15
C ARG A 88 29.04 -24.29 15.67
N GLN A 89 28.85 -24.30 16.99
CA GLN A 89 27.54 -24.55 17.62
C GLN A 89 26.52 -23.48 17.22
N GLY A 90 26.92 -22.20 17.12
CA GLY A 90 26.05 -21.15 16.58
C GLY A 90 25.57 -21.42 15.15
N ARG A 91 26.48 -21.83 14.27
CA ARG A 91 26.17 -22.20 12.87
C ARG A 91 25.31 -23.47 12.75
N GLY A 92 25.45 -24.41 13.68
CA GLY A 92 24.61 -25.61 13.72
C GLY A 92 23.13 -25.30 14.01
N ALA A 93 22.84 -24.27 14.81
CA ALA A 93 21.47 -23.87 15.13
C ALA A 93 20.76 -23.16 13.97
N LEU A 94 21.49 -22.33 13.21
CA LEU A 94 20.97 -21.62 12.03
C LEU A 94 22.05 -21.53 10.93
N PRO A 95 22.01 -22.40 9.89
CA PRO A 95 23.12 -22.59 8.95
C PRO A 95 23.35 -21.42 7.98
N TYR A 96 22.33 -20.60 7.73
CA TYR A 96 22.41 -19.46 6.80
C TYR A 96 23.04 -18.20 7.42
N HIS A 97 23.33 -18.20 8.72
CA HIS A 97 23.88 -17.04 9.42
C HIS A 97 25.34 -17.24 9.83
N SER A 98 26.15 -16.19 9.73
CA SER A 98 27.53 -16.19 10.21
C SER A 98 27.56 -16.10 11.74
N SER A 99 28.56 -16.72 12.37
CA SER A 99 28.84 -16.55 13.80
C SER A 99 29.45 -15.17 14.09
N LEU A 100 29.29 -14.66 15.33
CA LEU A 100 29.93 -13.42 15.76
C LEU A 100 31.45 -13.49 15.55
N PRO A 101 32.07 -12.49 14.87
CA PRO A 101 33.51 -12.43 14.72
C PRO A 101 34.17 -12.09 16.05
N ARG A 102 35.35 -12.67 16.29
CA ARG A 102 36.16 -12.39 17.48
C ARG A 102 36.92 -11.08 17.30
N ALA A 103 36.71 -10.16 18.22
CA ALA A 103 37.51 -8.96 18.42
C ALA A 103 38.50 -9.18 19.58
N TYR A 104 39.70 -8.63 19.46
CA TYR A 104 40.72 -8.70 20.51
C TYR A 104 40.74 -7.37 21.30
N LEU A 105 39.63 -7.08 21.97
CA LEU A 105 39.40 -5.80 22.65
C LEU A 105 39.12 -6.00 24.14
N ILE A 106 39.66 -5.14 24.99
CA ILE A 106 39.44 -5.13 26.45
C ILE A 106 38.50 -3.97 26.78
N LEU A 107 37.39 -4.30 27.44
CA LEU A 107 36.39 -3.33 27.89
C LEU A 107 36.45 -3.23 29.42
N VAL A 108 36.59 -2.01 29.91
CA VAL A 108 36.62 -1.67 31.34
C VAL A 108 35.70 -0.47 31.54
N GLY A 109 34.83 -0.52 32.55
CA GLY A 109 33.87 0.55 32.80
C GLY A 109 32.97 0.27 34.00
N TYR A 110 32.02 1.17 34.23
CA TYR A 110 31.05 1.14 35.32
C TYR A 110 29.72 0.61 34.83
N LEU A 111 29.03 -0.19 35.64
CA LEU A 111 27.62 -0.49 35.43
C LEU A 111 26.76 0.59 36.10
N THR A 112 25.89 1.25 35.35
CA THR A 112 24.99 2.29 35.86
C THR A 112 23.57 2.08 35.36
N ASP A 113 22.60 2.61 36.09
CA ASP A 113 21.16 2.57 35.77
C ASP A 113 20.65 3.88 35.13
N GLY A 114 21.57 4.72 34.62
CA GLY A 114 21.22 5.88 33.79
C GLY A 114 20.69 7.10 34.56
N ARG A 115 20.87 7.17 35.89
CA ARG A 115 20.33 8.20 36.82
C ARG A 115 20.45 9.67 36.40
N GLN A 116 21.33 10.02 35.46
CA GLN A 116 21.60 11.39 35.04
C GLN A 116 20.97 11.80 33.69
N GLU A 117 20.62 10.87 32.79
CA GLU A 117 20.23 11.20 31.40
C GLU A 117 18.87 10.62 30.98
N ASP A 118 18.62 9.32 31.20
CA ASP A 118 17.36 8.64 30.80
C ASP A 118 16.78 7.80 31.95
N LYS A 119 15.51 8.07 32.33
CA LYS A 119 14.81 7.39 33.45
C LYS A 119 14.00 6.18 32.97
N ASP A 120 14.61 5.34 32.13
CA ASP A 120 13.93 4.24 31.45
C ASP A 120 14.06 2.89 32.16
N GLY A 121 14.94 2.78 33.17
CA GLY A 121 15.17 1.54 33.92
C GLY A 121 16.11 0.55 33.22
N CYS A 122 16.78 0.99 32.16
CA CYS A 122 17.79 0.22 31.44
C CYS A 122 19.13 0.21 32.19
N LEU A 123 19.96 -0.79 31.89
CA LEU A 123 21.33 -0.87 32.38
C LEU A 123 22.29 -0.35 31.29
N TYR A 124 23.37 0.28 31.73
CA TYR A 124 24.36 0.89 30.86
C TYR A 124 25.77 0.58 31.35
N VAL A 125 26.70 0.41 30.40
CA VAL A 125 28.13 0.50 30.66
C VAL A 125 28.55 1.94 30.43
N LYS A 126 29.28 2.52 31.37
CA LYS A 126 29.76 3.91 31.34
C LYS A 126 31.26 3.98 31.59
N ASP A 127 31.94 4.85 30.87
CA ASP A 127 33.30 5.30 31.13
C ASP A 127 33.34 6.83 31.06
N ASN A 128 34.51 7.46 31.21
CA ASN A 128 34.61 8.93 31.12
C ASN A 128 34.39 9.47 29.69
N THR A 129 34.36 8.60 28.68
CA THR A 129 34.22 8.97 27.27
C THR A 129 32.79 8.86 26.76
N GLY A 130 31.94 8.06 27.41
CA GLY A 130 30.54 7.93 27.08
C GLY A 130 29.79 6.83 27.84
N VAL A 131 28.55 6.61 27.43
CA VAL A 131 27.63 5.61 28.00
C VAL A 131 27.01 4.78 26.89
N ILE A 132 26.87 3.47 27.07
CA ILE A 132 26.26 2.57 26.10
C ILE A 132 25.29 1.60 26.80
N PRO A 133 24.08 1.36 26.24
CA PRO A 133 23.16 0.40 26.84
C PRO A 133 23.75 -1.01 26.86
N CYS A 134 23.42 -1.78 27.89
CA CYS A 134 23.83 -3.17 28.01
C CYS A 134 22.73 -4.07 28.55
N GLU A 135 22.78 -5.34 28.16
CA GLU A 135 21.93 -6.41 28.68
C GLU A 135 22.82 -7.48 29.34
N LEU A 136 22.38 -8.00 30.50
CA LEU A 136 23.06 -9.05 31.26
C LEU A 136 22.08 -10.20 31.54
N LEU A 137 22.59 -11.43 31.63
CA LEU A 137 21.79 -12.60 32.06
C LEU A 137 21.69 -12.69 33.59
N HIS A 138 22.73 -12.24 34.29
CA HIS A 138 22.80 -12.17 35.74
C HIS A 138 23.23 -10.76 36.16
N PHE A 139 22.60 -10.22 37.19
CA PHE A 139 22.86 -8.87 37.69
C PHE A 139 22.64 -8.82 39.20
N GLU A 140 23.59 -8.20 39.90
CA GLU A 140 23.49 -7.95 41.34
C GLU A 140 23.48 -6.44 41.60
N LEU A 141 22.65 -5.99 42.54
CA LEU A 141 22.49 -4.57 42.83
C LEU A 141 23.78 -3.91 43.33
N GLU A 142 24.65 -4.68 43.99
CA GLU A 142 25.95 -4.27 44.50
C GLU A 142 26.91 -3.86 43.36
N TRP A 143 26.64 -4.26 42.12
CA TRP A 143 27.47 -3.93 40.96
C TRP A 143 27.22 -2.50 40.43
N LEU A 144 26.14 -1.83 40.84
CA LEU A 144 25.90 -0.46 40.41
C LEU A 144 26.99 0.49 40.88
N GLU A 145 27.42 1.38 39.98
CA GLU A 145 28.47 2.38 40.19
C GLU A 145 29.84 1.80 40.59
N SER A 146 30.04 0.49 40.40
CA SER A 146 31.31 -0.19 40.63
C SER A 146 32.10 -0.35 39.32
N LEU A 147 33.43 -0.30 39.43
CA LEU A 147 34.34 -0.46 38.29
C LEU A 147 34.59 -1.95 37.99
N PHE A 148 34.34 -2.35 36.74
CA PHE A 148 34.48 -3.73 36.29
C PHE A 148 35.38 -3.88 35.07
N LEU A 149 36.09 -5.02 35.02
CA LEU A 149 36.63 -5.61 33.81
C LEU A 149 35.57 -6.54 33.21
N PHE A 150 35.22 -6.35 31.94
CA PHE A 150 34.27 -7.23 31.24
C PHE A 150 35.05 -8.28 30.42
N PRO A 151 35.21 -9.51 30.92
CA PRO A 151 36.05 -10.52 30.28
C PRO A 151 35.43 -11.11 29.01
N SER A 152 34.11 -11.03 28.87
CA SER A 152 33.36 -11.63 27.77
C SER A 152 32.13 -10.81 27.43
N TRP A 153 32.11 -10.20 26.25
CA TRP A 153 31.04 -9.32 25.80
C TRP A 153 30.86 -9.35 24.29
N ALA A 154 29.68 -8.96 23.80
CA ALA A 154 29.40 -8.76 22.39
C ALA A 154 28.82 -7.37 22.13
N TYR A 155 29.31 -6.68 21.11
CA TYR A 155 28.76 -5.40 20.64
C TYR A 155 27.85 -5.65 19.45
N ILE A 156 26.61 -5.18 19.54
CA ILE A 156 25.59 -5.35 18.51
C ILE A 156 25.18 -3.96 17.97
N PRO A 157 25.60 -3.59 16.75
CA PRO A 157 25.20 -2.34 16.13
C PRO A 157 23.73 -2.35 15.70
N GLN A 158 23.16 -1.16 15.59
CA GLN A 158 21.87 -0.93 14.94
C GLN A 158 22.03 -0.95 13.41
N THR A 159 20.97 -1.35 12.69
CA THR A 159 20.95 -1.34 11.21
C THR A 159 21.13 0.05 10.61
N ASP A 160 20.56 1.07 11.26
CA ASP A 160 20.73 2.47 10.88
C ASP A 160 22.04 2.95 11.50
N HIS A 161 23.13 2.95 10.72
CA HIS A 161 24.49 3.30 11.15
C HIS A 161 24.66 4.73 11.74
N SER A 162 23.57 5.48 11.93
CA SER A 162 23.54 6.81 12.55
C SER A 162 23.49 6.77 14.08
N THR A 163 23.05 5.67 14.69
CA THR A 163 22.83 5.57 16.14
C THR A 163 23.69 4.44 16.73
N ALA A 164 24.21 4.65 17.94
CA ALA A 164 25.02 3.66 18.63
C ALA A 164 24.21 2.39 18.98
N GLY A 165 24.85 1.21 18.85
CA GLY A 165 24.30 -0.08 19.28
C GLY A 165 24.30 -0.30 20.80
N TYR A 166 24.22 -1.56 21.22
CA TYR A 166 24.27 -1.97 22.64
C TYR A 166 25.25 -3.13 22.87
N ILE A 167 25.53 -3.42 24.14
CA ILE A 167 26.45 -4.50 24.56
C ILE A 167 25.68 -5.65 25.24
N GLU A 168 25.97 -6.88 24.84
CA GLU A 168 25.56 -8.10 25.53
C GLU A 168 26.72 -8.58 26.42
N ILE A 169 26.53 -8.62 27.74
CA ILE A 169 27.53 -9.13 28.68
C ILE A 169 27.33 -10.65 28.82
N LEU A 170 28.27 -11.41 28.27
CA LEU A 170 28.12 -12.86 28.11
C LEU A 170 28.57 -13.66 29.35
N VAL A 171 29.45 -13.08 30.18
CA VAL A 171 29.96 -13.65 31.43
C VAL A 171 30.00 -12.54 32.47
N ASP A 172 29.75 -12.91 33.72
CA ASP A 172 29.76 -12.00 34.86
C ASP A 172 31.04 -11.12 34.89
N PRO A 173 30.87 -9.83 35.16
CA PRO A 173 31.96 -8.88 35.17
C PRO A 173 32.88 -9.09 36.39
N VAL A 174 34.18 -8.81 36.24
CA VAL A 174 35.18 -8.99 37.30
C VAL A 174 35.41 -7.65 38.01
N PRO A 175 35.10 -7.51 39.32
CA PRO A 175 35.25 -6.25 40.03
C PRO A 175 36.73 -5.87 40.13
N VAL A 176 37.03 -4.60 39.88
CA VAL A 176 38.40 -4.06 39.93
C VAL A 176 38.78 -3.67 41.37
N ASN A 177 37.80 -3.20 42.15
CA ASN A 177 37.96 -2.85 43.56
C ASN A 177 37.07 -3.77 44.40
N HIS A 178 37.66 -4.50 45.35
CA HIS A 178 36.88 -5.23 46.35
C HIS A 178 36.37 -4.24 47.39
N LEU A 179 35.08 -3.89 47.35
CA LEU A 179 34.45 -3.22 48.48
C LEU A 179 34.23 -4.25 49.59
N PRO A 180 34.65 -3.99 50.85
CA PRO A 180 34.30 -4.86 51.97
C PRO A 180 32.77 -4.90 52.12
N LYS A 181 32.19 -6.11 52.21
CA LYS A 181 30.80 -6.26 52.66
C LYS A 181 30.73 -5.87 54.13
N GLU A 182 30.19 -4.69 54.42
CA GLU A 182 29.88 -4.30 55.79
C GLU A 182 28.84 -5.27 56.38
N ALA A 183 29.10 -5.72 57.61
CA ALA A 183 28.15 -6.49 58.38
C ALA A 183 26.96 -5.59 58.77
N SER A 184 25.74 -6.07 58.59
CA SER A 184 24.53 -5.30 58.93
C SER A 184 23.54 -6.09 59.77
N GLU A 185 22.81 -5.29 60.54
CA GLU A 185 21.91 -5.54 61.66
C GLU A 185 20.68 -6.43 61.34
N THR A 186 20.03 -6.94 62.39
CA THR A 186 18.80 -7.73 62.31
C THR A 186 17.61 -6.85 61.90
N ILE A 187 16.88 -7.25 60.86
CA ILE A 187 15.77 -6.49 60.28
C ILE A 187 14.43 -7.06 60.79
N PRO A 188 13.52 -6.24 61.35
CA PRO A 188 12.16 -6.67 61.67
C PRO A 188 11.31 -6.76 60.39
N VAL A 189 10.58 -7.85 60.19
CA VAL A 189 9.84 -8.11 58.94
C VAL A 189 8.46 -8.74 59.19
N ILE A 190 7.49 -8.41 58.34
CA ILE A 190 6.14 -8.98 58.33
C ILE A 190 5.99 -9.93 57.13
N TYR A 191 5.44 -11.12 57.34
CA TYR A 191 5.17 -12.07 56.25
C TYR A 191 3.86 -11.75 55.50
N PRO A 192 3.73 -12.08 54.21
CA PRO A 192 2.55 -11.78 53.39
C PRO A 192 1.20 -12.21 54.00
N ALA A 193 1.16 -13.30 54.77
CA ALA A 193 -0.06 -13.75 55.46
C ALA A 193 -0.56 -12.76 56.52
N LEU A 194 0.34 -12.07 57.23
CA LEU A 194 0.00 -11.02 58.20
C LEU A 194 -0.15 -9.64 57.53
N ALA A 195 0.45 -9.45 56.35
CA ALA A 195 0.42 -8.19 55.61
C ALA A 195 -0.83 -8.01 54.72
N GLU A 196 -1.44 -9.08 54.21
CA GLU A 196 -2.64 -9.01 53.36
C GLU A 196 -3.85 -8.35 54.05
N PRO A 197 -4.21 -8.68 55.32
CA PRO A 197 -5.33 -8.03 56.01
C PRO A 197 -5.19 -6.51 56.10
N LEU A 198 -3.96 -5.99 56.21
CA LEU A 198 -3.66 -4.54 56.23
C LEU A 198 -4.01 -3.84 54.91
N LEU A 199 -3.91 -4.55 53.79
CA LEU A 199 -4.31 -4.04 52.47
C LEU A 199 -5.84 -4.06 52.30
N VAL A 200 -6.54 -4.98 52.99
CA VAL A 200 -8.00 -5.17 52.90
C VAL A 200 -8.79 -4.31 53.91
N SER A 201 -8.26 -4.03 55.10
CA SER A 201 -8.95 -3.35 56.21
C SER A 201 -9.23 -1.84 56.00
N ARG A 202 -10.46 -1.37 55.78
CA ARG A 202 -10.77 0.06 55.46
C ARG A 202 -10.42 1.11 56.53
N ILE A 203 -9.81 0.71 57.65
CA ILE A 203 -9.42 1.59 58.75
C ILE A 203 -8.31 2.56 58.27
N PRO A 204 -8.45 3.88 58.51
CA PRO A 204 -7.43 4.86 58.16
C PRO A 204 -6.16 4.64 59.00
N PHE A 205 -5.07 4.25 58.32
CA PHE A 205 -3.76 4.04 58.91
C PHE A 205 -3.18 5.39 59.38
N LYS A 206 -3.28 5.69 60.68
CA LYS A 206 -2.84 6.98 61.27
C LYS A 206 -1.32 7.07 61.50
N ASN A 207 -0.58 5.97 61.48
CA ASN A 207 0.86 5.97 61.74
C ASN A 207 1.67 5.89 60.44
N ARG A 208 2.62 6.78 60.18
CA ARG A 208 3.47 6.75 58.97
C ARG A 208 4.66 5.78 59.12
N SER A 209 4.51 4.70 59.86
CA SER A 209 5.59 3.71 60.06
C SER A 209 5.85 2.98 58.74
N LYS A 210 7.11 2.97 58.32
CA LYS A 210 7.55 2.21 57.15
C LYS A 210 7.57 0.72 57.51
N LEU A 211 7.05 -0.12 56.63
CA LEU A 211 6.93 -1.57 56.84
C LEU A 211 8.03 -2.32 56.08
N SER A 212 8.41 -3.49 56.58
CA SER A 212 9.31 -4.40 55.88
C SER A 212 8.58 -5.71 55.63
N VAL A 213 8.65 -6.23 54.40
CA VAL A 213 7.94 -7.46 53.99
C VAL A 213 8.93 -8.46 53.42
N ALA A 214 8.85 -9.74 53.85
CA ALA A 214 9.66 -10.84 53.35
C ALA A 214 8.79 -11.92 52.72
N GLY A 215 9.16 -12.42 51.55
CA GLY A 215 8.43 -13.49 50.88
C GLY A 215 9.16 -14.04 49.66
N GLU A 216 8.56 -15.04 49.04
CA GLU A 216 9.04 -15.64 47.80
C GLU A 216 8.48 -14.90 46.60
N LEU A 217 9.32 -14.54 45.63
CA LEU A 217 8.87 -13.87 44.42
C LEU A 217 8.11 -14.86 43.53
N SER A 218 6.80 -14.72 43.48
CA SER A 218 5.93 -15.59 42.69
C SER A 218 5.64 -15.07 41.29
N ARG A 219 5.61 -13.75 41.12
CA ARG A 219 5.31 -13.08 39.84
C ARG A 219 6.02 -11.75 39.77
N LEU A 220 6.41 -11.36 38.56
CA LEU A 220 6.97 -10.08 38.22
C LEU A 220 6.21 -9.53 37.00
N SER A 221 5.70 -8.30 37.08
CA SER A 221 5.13 -7.64 35.88
C SER A 221 6.27 -7.07 35.03
N PRO A 222 6.09 -6.92 33.71
CA PRO A 222 7.04 -6.16 32.91
C PRO A 222 7.18 -4.74 33.45
N LEU A 223 8.33 -4.10 33.17
CA LEU A 223 8.45 -2.65 33.28
C LEU A 223 7.39 -2.01 32.39
N LEU A 224 6.77 -0.92 32.87
CA LEU A 224 5.75 -0.16 32.14
C LEU A 224 6.07 1.32 32.22
N CYS A 225 5.94 2.04 31.10
CA CYS A 225 6.09 3.48 31.01
C CYS A 225 4.77 4.10 30.51
N ILE A 226 4.05 4.76 31.41
CA ILE A 226 2.77 5.41 31.12
C ILE A 226 2.89 6.89 31.47
N GLN A 227 2.57 7.77 30.51
CA GLN A 227 2.68 9.23 30.70
C GLN A 227 4.05 9.65 31.27
N GLN A 228 5.14 9.09 30.71
CA GLN A 228 6.53 9.34 31.14
C GLN A 228 6.85 8.90 32.58
N LYS A 229 6.06 8.01 33.18
CA LYS A 229 6.34 7.40 34.48
C LYS A 229 6.56 5.91 34.32
N THR A 230 7.77 5.48 34.66
CA THR A 230 8.18 4.07 34.62
C THR A 230 7.93 3.40 35.97
N PHE A 231 7.31 2.22 35.96
CA PHE A 231 7.04 1.41 37.16
C PHE A 231 6.88 -0.07 36.82
N PHE A 232 6.95 -0.93 37.83
CA PHE A 232 6.58 -2.35 37.73
C PHE A 232 6.02 -2.86 39.06
N PHE A 233 5.40 -4.04 39.03
CA PHE A 233 4.85 -4.74 40.17
C PHE A 233 5.62 -6.03 40.44
N LEU A 234 5.89 -6.30 41.71
CA LEU A 234 6.37 -7.60 42.17
C LEU A 234 5.37 -8.19 43.16
N PHE A 235 5.30 -9.52 43.20
CA PHE A 235 4.31 -10.25 44.00
C PHE A 235 5.01 -11.23 44.93
N LEU A 236 5.01 -10.91 46.23
CA LEU A 236 5.64 -11.72 47.27
C LEU A 236 4.61 -12.69 47.85
N LYS A 237 4.84 -13.98 47.65
CA LYS A 237 4.07 -15.09 48.21
C LYS A 237 4.61 -15.45 49.59
N CYS A 238 3.71 -15.80 50.51
CA CYS A 238 4.07 -16.32 51.82
C CYS A 238 4.79 -17.67 51.69
N PHE A 239 5.71 -17.98 52.61
CA PHE A 239 6.41 -19.28 52.60
C PHE A 239 5.51 -20.45 53.02
N THR A 240 4.49 -20.17 53.84
CA THR A 240 3.63 -21.19 54.46
C THR A 240 2.19 -21.16 53.96
N SER A 241 1.78 -20.11 53.24
CA SER A 241 0.42 -19.96 52.73
C SER A 241 0.39 -19.59 51.24
N VAL A 242 -0.77 -19.73 50.62
CA VAL A 242 -1.02 -19.35 49.21
C VAL A 242 -1.22 -17.84 49.03
N VAL A 243 -1.18 -17.07 50.11
CA VAL A 243 -1.39 -15.61 50.12
C VAL A 243 -0.17 -14.91 49.51
N TRP A 244 -0.43 -13.90 48.68
CA TRP A 244 0.59 -13.04 48.11
C TRP A 244 0.19 -11.58 48.26
N VAL A 245 1.19 -10.69 48.30
CA VAL A 245 1.00 -9.24 48.38
C VAL A 245 1.68 -8.51 47.21
N PRO A 246 1.00 -7.55 46.57
CA PRO A 246 1.58 -6.76 45.49
C PRO A 246 2.38 -5.57 46.03
N VAL A 247 3.55 -5.33 45.44
CA VAL A 247 4.41 -4.17 45.72
C VAL A 247 4.66 -3.38 44.43
N LEU A 248 4.33 -2.09 44.44
CA LEU A 248 4.61 -1.14 43.35
C LEU A 248 5.98 -0.52 43.52
N VAL A 249 6.83 -0.70 42.52
CA VAL A 249 8.12 -0.01 42.41
C VAL A 249 7.99 1.07 41.35
N LYS A 250 8.12 2.34 41.77
CA LYS A 250 7.96 3.51 40.89
C LYS A 250 9.08 4.54 41.00
N LYS A 251 10.06 4.29 41.87
CA LYS A 251 11.16 5.22 42.11
C LYS A 251 12.28 4.93 41.10
N PRO A 252 12.80 5.95 40.39
CA PRO A 252 13.80 5.73 39.34
C PRO A 252 15.03 4.93 39.80
N ASN A 253 15.56 5.23 40.99
CA ASN A 253 16.71 4.54 41.60
C ASN A 253 16.45 3.07 42.01
N GLN A 254 15.21 2.60 41.89
CA GLN A 254 14.78 1.25 42.25
C GLN A 254 14.25 0.48 41.04
N LEU A 255 14.20 1.10 39.84
CA LEU A 255 13.78 0.40 38.63
C LEU A 255 14.76 -0.71 38.25
N ALA A 256 16.05 -0.52 38.55
CA ALA A 256 17.09 -1.53 38.36
C ALA A 256 16.84 -2.85 39.12
N TRP A 257 15.99 -2.85 40.16
CA TRP A 257 15.59 -4.06 40.87
C TRP A 257 14.96 -5.10 39.95
N HIS A 258 14.29 -4.67 38.89
CA HIS A 258 13.68 -5.57 37.90
C HIS A 258 14.70 -6.55 37.31
N HIS A 259 15.96 -6.15 37.13
CA HIS A 259 17.01 -7.01 36.56
C HIS A 259 17.62 -7.99 37.59
N THR A 260 17.45 -7.72 38.89
CA THR A 260 17.97 -8.59 39.98
C THR A 260 16.96 -9.65 40.46
N LEU A 261 15.68 -9.45 40.15
CA LEU A 261 14.59 -10.24 40.71
C LEU A 261 14.42 -11.53 39.90
N GLN A 262 14.60 -12.67 40.58
CA GLN A 262 14.44 -14.01 40.00
C GLN A 262 13.20 -14.68 40.59
N LEU A 263 12.36 -15.25 39.73
CA LEU A 263 11.16 -15.98 40.16
C LEU A 263 11.57 -17.18 41.04
N GLY A 264 10.78 -17.47 42.07
CA GLY A 264 11.02 -18.53 43.06
C GLY A 264 12.06 -18.19 44.14
N HIS A 265 12.75 -17.05 44.04
CA HIS A 265 13.74 -16.63 45.05
C HIS A 265 13.08 -15.84 46.19
N ARG A 266 13.71 -15.87 47.36
CA ARG A 266 13.20 -15.24 48.58
C ARG A 266 13.85 -13.89 48.82
N TYR A 267 13.04 -12.86 49.03
CA TYR A 267 13.50 -11.48 49.19
C TYR A 267 12.90 -10.82 50.43
N THR A 268 13.58 -9.80 50.93
CA THR A 268 13.12 -8.89 51.98
C THR A 268 13.16 -7.46 51.45
N ILE A 269 12.02 -6.77 51.48
CA ILE A 269 11.89 -5.38 51.04
C ILE A 269 11.57 -4.51 52.25
N THR A 270 12.44 -3.56 52.55
CA THR A 270 12.27 -2.64 53.69
C THR A 270 11.67 -1.30 53.25
N GLY A 271 11.19 -0.51 54.21
CA GLY A 271 10.86 0.89 53.93
C GLY A 271 9.55 1.12 53.16
N LEU A 272 8.64 0.13 53.10
CA LEU A 272 7.40 0.16 52.33
C LEU A 272 6.33 1.06 52.97
N SER A 273 5.50 1.65 52.12
CA SER A 273 4.33 2.46 52.51
C SER A 273 3.07 1.90 51.86
N ILE A 274 1.90 2.12 52.45
CA ILE A 274 0.62 1.67 51.89
C ILE A 274 -0.01 2.85 51.12
N SER A 275 -0.48 2.61 49.91
CA SER A 275 -1.26 3.60 49.14
C SER A 275 -2.42 2.96 48.38
N SER A 276 -3.46 3.73 48.08
CA SER A 276 -4.61 3.30 47.29
C SER A 276 -4.52 3.73 45.82
N LEU A 277 -4.98 2.86 44.92
CA LEU A 277 -5.12 3.18 43.50
C LEU A 277 -6.36 4.07 43.28
N LYS A 278 -6.20 5.18 42.54
CA LYS A 278 -7.25 6.19 42.37
C LYS A 278 -8.57 5.66 41.76
N LYS A 279 -8.52 4.66 40.88
CA LYS A 279 -9.68 4.14 40.16
C LYS A 279 -10.37 2.96 40.86
N SER A 280 -9.60 1.97 41.33
CA SER A 280 -10.14 0.74 41.92
C SER A 280 -10.29 0.79 43.44
N GLY A 281 -9.66 1.75 44.12
CA GLY A 281 -9.61 1.81 45.58
C GLY A 281 -8.77 0.70 46.23
N GLN A 282 -8.22 -0.24 45.45
CA GLN A 282 -7.32 -1.28 45.95
C GLN A 282 -6.09 -0.64 46.59
N ARG A 283 -5.73 -1.10 47.80
CA ARG A 283 -4.50 -0.71 48.47
C ARG A 283 -3.39 -1.70 48.19
N MET A 284 -2.19 -1.16 48.12
CA MET A 284 -1.00 -1.93 47.86
C MET A 284 0.23 -1.31 48.52
N PHE A 285 1.29 -2.10 48.65
CA PHE A 285 2.58 -1.59 49.09
C PHE A 285 3.25 -0.80 47.97
N VAL A 286 3.89 0.30 48.33
CA VAL A 286 4.62 1.18 47.41
C VAL A 286 5.96 1.54 48.01
N THR A 287 7.00 1.47 47.18
CA THR A 287 8.36 1.80 47.60
C THR A 287 8.54 3.30 47.87
N SER A 288 9.34 3.60 48.89
CA SER A 288 9.81 4.94 49.22
C SER A 288 11.28 5.09 48.82
N VAL A 289 11.83 6.32 48.85
CA VAL A 289 13.26 6.54 48.50
C VAL A 289 14.23 5.79 49.42
N SER A 290 13.79 5.44 50.63
CA SER A 290 14.56 4.66 51.61
C SER A 290 14.30 3.15 51.54
N SER A 291 13.48 2.68 50.61
CA SER A 291 13.24 1.24 50.46
C SER A 291 14.47 0.56 49.90
N CYS A 292 14.83 -0.59 50.47
CA CYS A 292 15.95 -1.42 50.03
C CYS A 292 15.46 -2.84 49.72
N LEU A 293 16.04 -3.47 48.70
CA LEU A 293 15.83 -4.86 48.33
C LEU A 293 17.00 -5.69 48.85
N LEU A 294 16.72 -6.74 49.61
CA LEU A 294 17.72 -7.63 50.19
C LEU A 294 17.37 -9.10 49.90
N PRO A 295 18.37 -9.98 49.68
CA PRO A 295 18.13 -11.41 49.66
C PRO A 295 17.67 -11.88 51.05
N TYR A 296 16.69 -12.78 51.10
CA TYR A 296 16.20 -13.29 52.38
C TYR A 296 17.27 -14.13 53.07
N CYS A 297 17.57 -13.80 54.32
CA CYS A 297 18.47 -14.56 55.17
C CYS A 297 17.77 -14.77 56.52
N ALA A 298 17.48 -16.03 56.87
CA ALA A 298 16.74 -16.38 58.08
C ALA A 298 17.43 -15.89 59.36
N GLU A 299 18.77 -15.84 59.37
CA GLU A 299 19.57 -15.36 60.51
C GLU A 299 19.49 -13.84 60.71
N LYS A 300 19.12 -13.09 59.66
CA LYS A 300 19.08 -11.61 59.64
C LYS A 300 17.66 -11.04 59.78
N VAL A 301 16.65 -11.89 59.87
CA VAL A 301 15.23 -11.50 59.86
C VAL A 301 14.56 -11.92 61.16
N LYS A 302 13.92 -10.96 61.86
CA LYS A 302 13.07 -11.25 63.02
C LYS A 302 11.61 -10.92 62.68
N GLU A 303 10.71 -11.88 62.89
CA GLU A 303 9.29 -11.66 62.67
C GLU A 303 8.76 -10.57 63.63
N GLN A 304 8.08 -9.58 63.06
CA GLN A 304 7.44 -8.51 63.82
C GLN A 304 5.99 -8.90 64.13
N ALA A 305 5.69 -9.11 65.42
CA ALA A 305 4.30 -9.27 65.89
C ALA A 305 3.55 -7.93 65.77
N LEU A 306 2.32 -7.93 65.25
CA LEU A 306 1.47 -6.74 65.23
C LEU A 306 0.96 -6.44 66.65
N ASP A 307 1.05 -5.18 67.08
CA ASP A 307 0.48 -4.71 68.35
C ASP A 307 -1.04 -4.96 68.43
N SER A 308 -1.56 -5.16 69.65
CA SER A 308 -3.00 -5.38 69.94
C SER A 308 -3.91 -4.21 69.55
N SER A 309 -3.38 -3.08 69.06
CA SER A 309 -4.14 -1.96 68.50
C SER A 309 -4.69 -2.21 67.08
N TRP A 310 -4.29 -3.32 66.44
CA TRP A 310 -4.68 -3.70 65.08
C TRP A 310 -5.84 -4.70 65.00
N GLN A 311 -6.37 -5.17 66.14
CA GLN A 311 -7.55 -6.04 66.22
C GLN A 311 -8.81 -5.23 66.54
N GLY A 312 -9.56 -4.87 65.49
CA GLY A 312 -10.97 -4.49 65.62
C GLY A 312 -11.83 -5.65 65.14
N GLU A 313 -12.79 -6.07 65.97
CA GLU A 313 -13.74 -7.15 65.72
C GLU A 313 -14.42 -7.02 64.34
N SER A 314 -14.40 -8.12 63.59
CA SER A 314 -15.29 -8.36 62.46
C SER A 314 -15.42 -9.87 62.27
N SER A 315 -16.19 -10.48 63.17
CA SER A 315 -16.88 -11.73 62.93
C SER A 315 -17.84 -11.54 61.75
N LEU A 316 -17.64 -12.27 60.65
CA LEU A 316 -18.69 -12.75 59.76
C LEU A 316 -18.12 -13.89 58.91
N SER A 317 -18.62 -15.09 59.24
CA SER A 317 -18.57 -16.38 58.57
C SER A 317 -18.29 -16.38 57.06
N ALA A 318 -17.22 -17.09 56.65
CA ALA A 318 -17.11 -17.67 55.32
C ALA A 318 -17.76 -19.06 55.32
N SER A 319 -18.80 -19.22 54.50
CA SER A 319 -19.48 -20.48 54.23
C SER A 319 -18.59 -21.47 53.48
N LEU A 320 -18.89 -22.75 53.73
CA LEU A 320 -18.27 -23.96 53.23
C LEU A 320 -17.92 -23.98 51.72
N GLU A 321 -16.78 -24.61 51.47
CA GLU A 321 -16.52 -25.65 50.48
C GLU A 321 -17.57 -25.91 49.38
N THR A 322 -17.13 -25.74 48.13
CA THR A 322 -17.41 -26.74 47.10
C THR A 322 -16.11 -27.08 46.39
N THR A 323 -15.55 -28.21 46.81
CA THR A 323 -14.51 -28.97 46.11
C THR A 323 -15.15 -29.58 44.88
N GLU A 324 -14.93 -29.03 43.69
CA GLU A 324 -15.18 -29.76 42.45
C GLU A 324 -13.87 -30.42 42.01
N HIS A 325 -13.84 -31.74 42.23
CA HIS A 325 -12.87 -32.66 41.69
C HIS A 325 -12.82 -32.56 40.15
N PHE A 326 -11.69 -32.14 39.60
CA PHE A 326 -11.38 -32.43 38.20
C PHE A 326 -11.11 -33.93 38.08
N THR A 327 -12.05 -34.65 37.47
CA THR A 327 -11.81 -36.01 37.00
C THR A 327 -11.13 -35.91 35.65
N ASP A 328 -9.92 -36.48 35.57
CA ASP A 328 -9.23 -36.76 34.32
C ASP A 328 -10.06 -37.73 33.48
N SER A 329 -10.30 -37.40 32.21
CA SER A 329 -10.43 -38.38 31.13
C SER A 329 -10.33 -37.66 29.79
N SER A 330 -9.28 -38.02 29.04
CA SER A 330 -9.19 -37.77 27.61
C SER A 330 -10.33 -38.47 26.89
N GLU A 331 -10.94 -37.82 25.91
CA GLU A 331 -11.00 -38.39 24.56
C GLU A 331 -11.21 -37.30 23.51
N LEU A 332 -10.55 -37.52 22.38
CA LEU A 332 -10.52 -36.70 21.18
C LEU A 332 -11.87 -36.77 20.45
N SER A 333 -12.09 -35.78 19.58
CA SER A 333 -13.16 -35.64 18.57
C SER A 333 -14.45 -34.96 19.03
N VAL A 334 -14.52 -33.65 18.76
CA VAL A 334 -15.78 -32.99 18.42
C VAL A 334 -15.47 -31.99 17.31
N GLU A 335 -16.13 -32.15 16.16
CA GLU A 335 -16.14 -31.18 15.07
C GLU A 335 -16.68 -29.84 15.61
N GLU A 336 -15.81 -28.82 15.65
CA GLU A 336 -16.17 -27.49 16.14
C GLU A 336 -16.96 -26.72 15.07
N TRP A 337 -18.17 -26.29 15.46
CA TRP A 337 -19.01 -25.38 14.70
C TRP A 337 -18.33 -24.02 14.48
N PRO A 338 -18.45 -23.38 13.31
CA PRO A 338 -17.92 -22.03 13.09
C PRO A 338 -18.65 -21.00 13.96
N GLY A 339 -17.98 -20.47 15.00
CA GLY A 339 -18.47 -19.31 15.76
C GLY A 339 -18.37 -19.35 17.29
N SER A 340 -17.91 -20.44 17.91
CA SER A 340 -17.71 -20.47 19.36
C SER A 340 -16.49 -19.64 19.80
N ILE A 341 -16.66 -18.83 20.85
CA ILE A 341 -15.56 -18.07 21.47
C ILE A 341 -14.58 -19.07 22.08
N LYS A 342 -13.33 -19.05 21.61
CA LYS A 342 -12.25 -19.89 22.14
C LYS A 342 -11.57 -19.19 23.30
N GLU A 343 -11.24 -19.96 24.33
CA GLU A 343 -10.38 -19.50 25.42
C GLU A 343 -8.93 -19.92 25.17
N SER A 344 -7.99 -19.00 25.40
CA SER A 344 -6.57 -19.32 25.28
C SER A 344 -6.07 -20.05 26.52
N LYS A 345 -5.19 -21.05 26.31
CA LYS A 345 -4.53 -21.78 27.40
C LYS A 345 -3.30 -21.01 27.85
N ILE A 346 -3.06 -20.90 29.16
CA ILE A 346 -1.84 -20.29 29.69
C ILE A 346 -0.79 -21.38 29.86
N ILE A 347 0.41 -21.18 29.27
CA ILE A 347 1.51 -22.15 29.30
C ILE A 347 2.85 -21.46 29.59
N SER A 348 3.86 -22.27 29.91
CA SER A 348 5.27 -21.85 29.89
C SER A 348 6.00 -22.52 28.73
N TYR A 349 6.90 -21.81 28.06
CA TYR A 349 7.58 -22.26 26.86
C TYR A 349 9.03 -21.78 26.83
N VAL A 350 9.98 -22.66 26.50
CA VAL A 350 11.38 -22.30 26.27
C VAL A 350 11.69 -22.59 24.82
N GLY A 351 12.22 -21.59 24.11
CA GLY A 351 12.52 -21.73 22.68
C GLY A 351 13.61 -20.79 22.20
N THR A 352 14.10 -21.07 21.00
CA THR A 352 15.12 -20.26 20.33
C THR A 352 14.49 -19.40 19.25
N VAL A 353 14.81 -18.10 19.24
CA VAL A 353 14.37 -17.18 18.19
C VAL A 353 15.01 -17.59 16.87
N THR A 354 14.23 -18.03 15.89
CA THR A 354 14.74 -18.43 14.57
C THR A 354 14.72 -17.28 13.59
N LYS A 355 13.69 -16.42 13.65
CA LYS A 355 13.50 -15.30 12.72
C LYS A 355 12.76 -14.16 13.40
N ILE A 356 13.08 -12.93 13.00
CA ILE A 356 12.27 -11.75 13.33
C ILE A 356 11.26 -11.57 12.19
N LEU A 357 9.97 -11.72 12.47
CA LEU A 357 8.92 -11.53 11.46
C LEU A 357 8.66 -10.03 11.27
N ASN A 358 8.44 -9.30 12.36
CA ASN A 358 8.28 -7.86 12.35
C ASN A 358 8.59 -7.27 13.73
N ALA A 359 9.77 -6.67 13.89
CA ALA A 359 10.20 -6.07 15.15
C ALA A 359 9.28 -4.92 15.61
N GLN A 360 8.73 -4.14 14.66
CA GLN A 360 7.84 -3.00 14.97
C GLN A 360 6.47 -3.48 15.48
N ALA A 361 5.99 -4.61 14.98
CA ALA A 361 4.77 -5.25 15.43
C ALA A 361 4.99 -6.26 16.58
N GLY A 362 6.24 -6.42 17.07
CA GLY A 362 6.55 -7.39 18.13
C GLY A 362 6.39 -8.85 17.75
N LEU A 363 6.49 -9.19 16.47
CA LEU A 363 6.32 -10.57 15.97
C LEU A 363 7.67 -11.23 15.75
N TYR A 364 7.87 -12.38 16.40
CA TYR A 364 9.06 -13.20 16.34
C TYR A 364 8.68 -14.65 16.04
N GLU A 365 9.57 -15.40 15.43
CA GLU A 365 9.42 -16.84 15.21
C GLU A 365 10.34 -17.59 16.17
N LEU A 366 9.79 -18.58 16.87
CA LEU A 366 10.49 -19.50 17.75
C LEU A 366 10.51 -20.90 17.11
N ASP A 367 11.69 -21.53 17.14
CA ASP A 367 11.92 -22.92 16.72
C ASP A 367 11.36 -23.27 15.33
N SER A 368 11.24 -22.29 14.44
CA SER A 368 10.65 -22.40 13.09
C SER A 368 9.22 -22.97 13.05
N LYS A 369 8.48 -22.87 14.16
CA LYS A 369 7.15 -23.48 14.31
C LYS A 369 6.13 -22.56 14.96
N VAL A 370 6.57 -21.72 15.89
CA VAL A 370 5.69 -20.95 16.78
C VAL A 370 5.92 -19.46 16.57
N CYS A 371 4.85 -18.70 16.43
CA CYS A 371 4.92 -17.23 16.37
C CYS A 371 4.76 -16.65 17.78
N LEU A 372 5.69 -15.82 18.22
CA LEU A 372 5.64 -15.08 19.47
C LEU A 372 5.21 -13.62 19.19
N CYS A 373 4.18 -13.16 19.88
CA CYS A 373 3.69 -11.78 19.85
C CYS A 373 3.91 -11.10 21.20
N LEU A 374 4.80 -10.10 21.20
CA LEU A 374 5.15 -9.29 22.37
C LEU A 374 4.47 -7.91 22.39
N ALA A 375 3.62 -7.59 21.40
CA ALA A 375 3.01 -6.27 21.25
C ALA A 375 2.09 -5.83 22.41
N TYR A 376 1.58 -6.79 23.19
CA TYR A 376 0.68 -6.53 24.32
C TYR A 376 1.43 -6.16 25.61
N GLN A 377 2.76 -6.23 25.58
CA GLN A 377 3.68 -5.65 26.55
C GLN A 377 4.33 -4.41 25.92
N GLN A 378 4.55 -3.34 26.68
CA GLN A 378 5.32 -2.21 26.16
C GLN A 378 6.78 -2.67 25.98
N PHE A 379 7.40 -2.42 24.82
CA PHE A 379 8.80 -2.79 24.54
C PHE A 379 9.80 -1.94 25.32
N LEU A 380 9.85 -2.11 26.63
CA LEU A 380 10.90 -1.51 27.46
C LEU A 380 12.20 -2.30 27.26
N ASN A 381 13.33 -1.59 27.27
CA ASN A 381 14.63 -2.01 26.74
C ASN A 381 14.68 -2.19 25.21
N SER A 382 13.69 -1.68 24.46
CA SER A 382 13.69 -1.71 22.99
C SER A 382 13.87 -3.12 22.39
N ALA A 383 13.46 -4.18 23.07
CA ALA A 383 13.67 -5.57 22.63
C ALA A 383 15.15 -5.96 22.38
N ARG A 384 16.10 -5.30 23.07
CA ARG A 384 17.51 -5.72 23.09
C ARG A 384 17.65 -7.16 23.60
N GLY A 385 18.61 -7.92 23.05
CA GLY A 385 18.83 -9.33 23.35
C GLY A 385 17.93 -10.33 22.58
N ILE A 386 16.77 -9.91 22.06
CA ILE A 386 15.82 -10.79 21.34
C ILE A 386 16.15 -10.80 19.83
N ARG A 387 17.17 -11.56 19.45
CA ARG A 387 17.65 -11.67 18.06
C ARG A 387 17.79 -13.13 17.62
N PRO A 388 17.83 -13.44 16.30
CA PRO A 388 17.92 -14.83 15.84
C PRO A 388 19.10 -15.56 16.49
N GLY A 389 18.84 -16.73 17.06
CA GLY A 389 19.77 -17.56 17.84
C GLY A 389 19.73 -17.33 19.36
N ALA A 390 18.94 -16.38 19.88
CA ALA A 390 18.78 -16.15 21.30
C ALA A 390 17.74 -17.10 21.91
N CYS A 391 17.99 -17.59 23.12
CA CYS A 391 17.07 -18.48 23.82
C CYS A 391 16.23 -17.66 24.81
N VAL A 392 14.91 -17.75 24.67
CA VAL A 392 13.95 -17.07 25.55
C VAL A 392 13.14 -18.09 26.33
N GLU A 393 12.85 -17.76 27.58
CA GLU A 393 11.90 -18.46 28.43
C GLU A 393 10.67 -17.58 28.63
N LEU A 394 9.52 -18.15 28.36
CA LEU A 394 8.21 -17.51 28.42
C LEU A 394 7.42 -18.17 29.53
N ILE A 395 6.93 -17.37 30.49
CA ILE A 395 6.15 -17.85 31.63
C ILE A 395 4.78 -17.17 31.59
N ASP A 396 3.72 -17.94 31.85
CA ASP A 396 2.33 -17.49 31.82
C ASP A 396 1.92 -16.82 30.49
N VAL A 397 2.30 -17.39 29.35
CA VAL A 397 1.91 -16.88 28.01
C VAL A 397 0.65 -17.55 27.48
N HIS A 398 -0.13 -16.80 26.70
CA HIS A 398 -1.37 -17.31 26.09
C HIS A 398 -1.06 -18.07 24.80
N LEU A 399 -1.48 -19.33 24.74
CA LEU A 399 -1.45 -20.18 23.55
C LEU A 399 -2.74 -20.01 22.75
N LEU A 400 -2.62 -19.51 21.52
CA LEU A 400 -3.70 -19.38 20.55
C LEU A 400 -3.45 -20.30 19.36
N GLN A 401 -4.41 -21.16 19.05
CA GLN A 401 -4.34 -22.10 17.92
C GLN A 401 -5.17 -21.54 16.76
N LYS A 402 -4.52 -21.39 15.59
CA LYS A 402 -5.16 -20.89 14.34
C LYS A 402 -5.97 -19.59 14.55
N PRO A 403 -5.33 -18.48 14.94
CA PRO A 403 -6.04 -17.21 15.13
C PRO A 403 -6.58 -16.64 13.81
N LEU A 404 -5.91 -16.89 12.69
CA LEU A 404 -6.34 -16.52 11.34
C LEU A 404 -6.59 -17.80 10.53
N ALA A 405 -7.70 -17.88 9.79
CA ALA A 405 -8.02 -19.07 9.00
C ALA A 405 -6.99 -19.34 7.88
N SER A 406 -6.39 -18.27 7.33
CA SER A 406 -5.38 -18.34 6.27
C SER A 406 -3.99 -18.77 6.74
N SER A 407 -3.75 -18.85 8.05
CA SER A 407 -2.42 -19.13 8.59
C SER A 407 -2.41 -20.35 9.52
N PRO A 408 -1.56 -21.36 9.28
CA PRO A 408 -1.58 -22.61 10.04
C PRO A 408 -0.82 -22.56 11.37
N PHE A 409 -0.26 -21.40 11.77
CA PHE A 409 0.70 -21.35 12.88
C PHE A 409 0.06 -21.11 14.26
N ILE A 410 0.73 -21.67 15.26
CA ILE A 410 0.46 -21.46 16.69
C ILE A 410 1.02 -20.10 17.08
N VAL A 411 0.27 -19.33 17.88
CA VAL A 411 0.71 -18.02 18.36
C VAL A 411 0.76 -17.99 19.89
N LEU A 412 1.91 -17.57 20.43
CA LEU A 412 2.10 -17.25 21.84
C LEU A 412 1.96 -15.74 22.03
N GLY A 413 0.98 -15.31 22.81
CA GLY A 413 0.77 -13.91 23.17
C GLY A 413 1.21 -13.62 24.60
N ALA A 414 2.11 -12.67 24.78
CA ALA A 414 2.55 -12.22 26.12
C ALA A 414 1.67 -11.06 26.61
N CYS A 415 0.92 -11.24 27.70
CA CYS A 415 0.12 -10.19 28.34
C CYS A 415 0.91 -9.47 29.46
N LEU A 416 0.28 -8.58 30.23
CA LEU A 416 0.95 -7.90 31.35
C LEU A 416 1.24 -8.83 32.55
N LYS A 417 0.67 -10.03 32.56
CA LYS A 417 0.96 -11.07 33.56
C LYS A 417 2.11 -11.98 33.12
N SER A 418 2.35 -12.10 31.82
CA SER A 418 3.41 -12.95 31.28
C SER A 418 4.79 -12.40 31.60
N THR A 419 5.75 -13.27 31.86
CA THR A 419 7.17 -12.91 32.04
C THR A 419 7.98 -13.44 30.88
N VAL A 420 8.84 -12.60 30.31
CA VAL A 420 9.76 -12.97 29.20
C VAL A 420 11.19 -12.81 29.72
N LEU A 421 11.91 -13.93 29.84
CA LEU A 421 13.27 -13.99 30.35
C LEU A 421 14.23 -14.42 29.25
N LEU A 422 15.39 -13.78 29.18
CA LEU A 422 16.46 -14.19 28.29
C LEU A 422 17.33 -15.24 28.98
N ARG A 423 17.40 -16.46 28.42
CA ARG A 423 18.20 -17.56 28.96
C ARG A 423 19.61 -17.57 28.40
N SER A 424 19.77 -17.22 27.12
CA SER A 424 21.09 -17.04 26.51
C SER A 424 21.04 -16.09 25.33
N PHE A 425 22.11 -15.31 25.17
CA PHE A 425 22.32 -14.44 24.01
C PHE A 425 22.63 -15.25 22.75
N SER A 426 22.33 -14.66 21.59
CA SER A 426 22.63 -15.29 20.31
C SER A 426 24.14 -15.31 20.00
N ARG A 427 24.57 -16.34 19.27
CA ARG A 427 25.98 -16.49 18.84
C ARG A 427 26.21 -15.98 17.42
N LEU A 428 25.17 -15.49 16.76
CA LEU A 428 25.17 -15.14 15.34
C LEU A 428 25.50 -13.66 15.13
N SER A 429 26.09 -13.32 14.00
CA SER A 429 26.38 -11.95 13.60
C SER A 429 25.15 -11.32 12.95
N THR A 430 24.08 -11.14 13.73
CA THR A 430 22.83 -10.52 13.29
C THR A 430 22.72 -9.10 13.84
N PRO A 431 22.45 -8.07 13.01
CA PRO A 431 22.26 -6.71 13.49
C PRO A 431 20.95 -6.59 14.30
N TYR A 432 20.91 -5.59 15.17
CA TYR A 432 19.76 -5.30 16.00
C TYR A 432 18.79 -4.35 15.30
N HIS A 433 17.50 -4.67 15.41
CA HIS A 433 16.40 -3.92 14.81
C HIS A 433 15.52 -3.35 15.94
N PRO A 434 15.81 -2.13 16.43
CA PRO A 434 15.00 -1.53 17.49
C PRO A 434 13.57 -1.27 17.03
N PRO A 435 12.55 -1.58 17.86
CA PRO A 435 11.22 -1.03 17.67
C PRO A 435 11.30 0.49 17.85
N VAL A 436 10.70 1.24 16.93
CA VAL A 436 10.62 2.70 17.02
C VAL A 436 9.69 3.02 18.19
N ALA A 437 10.24 3.61 19.26
CA ALA A 437 9.47 3.92 20.48
C ALA A 437 8.42 5.03 20.24
N SER A 438 8.67 5.95 19.30
CA SER A 438 7.77 7.05 18.95
C SER A 438 7.15 6.88 17.56
N ARG A 439 5.83 7.09 17.42
CA ARG A 439 5.08 7.01 16.14
C ARG A 439 4.99 5.61 15.51
N ASN A 440 5.08 4.54 16.32
CA ASN A 440 4.82 3.19 15.84
C ASN A 440 3.31 2.98 15.61
N LEU A 441 2.90 2.98 14.34
CA LEU A 441 1.51 2.84 13.93
C LEU A 441 0.88 1.51 14.39
N TYR A 442 1.64 0.41 14.40
CA TYR A 442 1.13 -0.91 14.81
C TYR A 442 0.66 -0.89 16.27
N LEU A 443 1.51 -0.44 17.18
CA LEU A 443 1.18 -0.36 18.61
C LEU A 443 0.14 0.71 18.90
N GLN A 444 0.19 1.83 18.19
CA GLN A 444 -0.79 2.90 18.38
C GLN A 444 -2.20 2.44 18.02
N LEU A 445 -2.38 1.74 16.90
CA LEU A 445 -3.69 1.19 16.51
C LEU A 445 -4.12 0.07 17.45
N LEU A 446 -3.19 -0.81 17.88
CA LEU A 446 -3.45 -1.84 18.89
C LEU A 446 -4.05 -1.25 20.18
N PHE A 447 -3.41 -0.22 20.75
CA PHE A 447 -3.84 0.37 22.02
C PHE A 447 -5.04 1.31 21.86
N ARG A 448 -5.16 2.03 20.73
CA ARG A 448 -6.29 2.95 20.46
C ARG A 448 -7.61 2.21 20.27
N TYR A 449 -7.58 1.04 19.64
CA TYR A 449 -8.77 0.21 19.37
C TYR A 449 -8.88 -1.03 20.28
N ASN A 450 -7.96 -1.20 21.24
CA ASN A 450 -7.91 -2.33 22.17
C ASN A 450 -8.10 -3.69 21.46
N LEU A 451 -7.32 -3.92 20.41
CA LEU A 451 -7.48 -5.07 19.51
C LEU A 451 -7.07 -6.39 20.21
N GLY A 452 -7.89 -7.43 20.07
CA GLY A 452 -7.47 -8.81 20.38
C GLY A 452 -6.47 -9.35 19.35
N MET A 453 -5.93 -10.56 19.59
CA MET A 453 -4.87 -11.12 18.74
C MET A 453 -5.24 -11.29 17.26
N PRO A 454 -6.39 -11.88 16.88
CA PRO A 454 -6.70 -12.11 15.48
C PRO A 454 -6.84 -10.81 14.65
N PRO A 455 -7.60 -9.78 15.11
CA PRO A 455 -7.62 -8.48 14.42
C PRO A 455 -6.25 -7.80 14.37
N TYR A 456 -5.41 -7.97 15.39
CA TYR A 456 -4.05 -7.41 15.40
C TYR A 456 -3.14 -8.07 14.35
N LEU A 457 -3.13 -9.41 14.25
CA LEU A 457 -2.34 -10.11 13.24
C LEU A 457 -2.81 -9.76 11.82
N TRP A 458 -4.12 -9.64 11.60
CA TRP A 458 -4.68 -9.17 10.33
C TRP A 458 -4.22 -7.75 9.99
N LEU A 459 -4.27 -6.83 10.95
CA LEU A 459 -3.76 -5.47 10.81
C LEU A 459 -2.28 -5.44 10.40
N VAL A 460 -1.45 -6.26 11.05
CA VAL A 460 -0.02 -6.36 10.72
C VAL A 460 0.17 -6.87 9.28
N SER A 461 -0.58 -7.90 8.87
CA SER A 461 -0.55 -8.42 7.50
C SER A 461 -0.95 -7.36 6.47
N LEU A 462 -1.97 -6.57 6.74
CA LEU A 462 -2.41 -5.47 5.86
C LEU A 462 -1.34 -4.38 5.76
N LEU A 463 -0.72 -4.00 6.87
CA LEU A 463 0.35 -2.99 6.91
C LEU A 463 1.60 -3.43 6.15
N GLU A 464 2.02 -4.69 6.30
CA GLU A 464 3.15 -5.21 5.52
C GLU A 464 2.82 -5.25 4.03
N THR A 465 1.63 -5.75 3.65
CA THR A 465 1.19 -5.75 2.24
C THR A 465 1.17 -4.33 1.67
N PHE A 466 0.70 -3.35 2.44
CA PHE A 466 0.68 -1.94 2.04
C PHE A 466 2.11 -1.39 1.87
N LYS A 467 3.01 -1.69 2.79
CA LYS A 467 4.42 -1.26 2.75
C LYS A 467 5.17 -1.86 1.56
N GLU A 468 5.02 -3.16 1.31
CA GLU A 468 5.62 -3.84 0.15
C GLU A 468 5.15 -3.24 -1.18
N ARG A 469 3.87 -2.86 -1.26
CA ARG A 469 3.26 -2.33 -2.48
C ARG A 469 3.65 -0.88 -2.78
N PHE A 470 3.84 -0.05 -1.75
CA PHE A 470 3.97 1.40 -1.93
C PHE A 470 5.29 2.03 -1.46
N SER A 471 6.18 1.26 -0.82
CA SER A 471 7.47 1.75 -0.31
C SER A 471 8.35 2.43 -1.37
N CYS A 472 8.33 1.93 -2.61
CA CYS A 472 9.08 2.50 -3.73
C CYS A 472 8.57 3.88 -4.20
N PHE A 473 7.29 4.22 -3.94
CA PHE A 473 6.70 5.49 -4.38
C PHE A 473 6.84 6.60 -3.33
N PHE A 474 6.70 6.27 -2.05
CA PHE A 474 6.61 7.28 -0.98
C PHE A 474 7.70 7.15 0.10
N GLY A 475 8.49 6.06 0.09
CA GLY A 475 9.48 5.75 1.11
C GLY A 475 8.88 5.13 2.38
N HIS A 476 9.62 4.20 3.00
CA HIS A 476 9.17 3.41 4.15
C HIS A 476 8.68 4.25 5.35
N GLN A 477 9.40 5.34 5.66
CA GLN A 477 9.09 6.16 6.84
C GLN A 477 7.82 6.98 6.64
N ARG A 478 7.62 7.62 5.48
CA ARG A 478 6.45 8.49 5.23
C ARG A 478 5.12 7.74 5.23
N LEU A 479 5.11 6.46 4.85
CA LEU A 479 3.91 5.63 4.79
C LEU A 479 3.38 5.24 6.18
N LEU A 480 4.29 5.01 7.14
CA LEU A 480 3.97 4.48 8.46
C LEU A 480 3.97 5.54 9.57
N LEU A 481 4.25 6.80 9.23
CA LEU A 481 4.16 7.92 10.18
C LEU A 481 2.72 8.09 10.65
N SER A 482 2.48 7.81 11.93
CA SER A 482 1.25 8.28 12.59
C SER A 482 1.44 9.71 13.10
N SER A 483 0.45 10.57 12.86
CA SER A 483 0.37 11.90 13.46
C SER A 483 -0.67 11.84 14.58
N ILE A 484 -0.22 12.11 15.81
CA ILE A 484 -1.12 12.16 16.97
C ILE A 484 -2.07 13.38 16.88
N HIS A 485 -1.78 14.41 16.06
CA HIS A 485 -2.52 15.67 16.18
C HIS A 485 -3.03 16.42 14.95
N ARG A 486 -2.64 16.21 13.67
CA ARG A 486 -3.29 17.00 12.58
C ARG A 486 -3.47 16.37 11.20
N ASN A 487 -2.69 15.37 10.77
CA ASN A 487 -2.88 14.72 9.46
C ASN A 487 -2.48 13.24 9.51
N PRO A 488 -3.44 12.29 9.54
CA PRO A 488 -3.12 10.86 9.55
C PRO A 488 -2.34 10.47 8.28
N GLY A 489 -1.33 9.61 8.44
CA GLY A 489 -0.55 9.09 7.32
C GLY A 489 -1.42 8.24 6.37
N PRO A 490 -0.95 7.94 5.14
CA PRO A 490 -1.73 7.21 4.15
C PRO A 490 -2.19 5.82 4.63
N ALA A 491 -1.32 5.11 5.36
CA ALA A 491 -1.66 3.82 5.96
C ALA A 491 -2.70 3.94 7.08
N GLU A 492 -2.64 5.00 7.89
CA GLU A 492 -3.64 5.25 8.95
C GLU A 492 -5.01 5.58 8.34
N LYS A 493 -5.06 6.41 7.29
CA LYS A 493 -6.30 6.72 6.55
C LYS A 493 -6.94 5.48 5.93
N PHE A 494 -6.12 4.54 5.43
CA PHE A 494 -6.58 3.28 4.86
C PHE A 494 -7.17 2.35 5.92
N LEU A 495 -6.49 2.19 7.06
CA LEU A 495 -6.81 1.14 8.04
C LEU A 495 -7.89 1.54 9.04
N VAL A 496 -7.96 2.81 9.43
CA VAL A 496 -8.91 3.27 10.45
C VAL A 496 -10.37 2.97 10.08
N PRO A 497 -10.86 3.26 8.86
CA PRO A 497 -12.23 2.92 8.46
C PRO A 497 -12.49 1.40 8.48
N ILE A 498 -11.53 0.60 8.01
CA ILE A 498 -11.61 -0.86 7.99
C ILE A 498 -11.69 -1.41 9.42
N LEU A 499 -10.85 -0.91 10.32
CA LEU A 499 -10.86 -1.31 11.74
C LEU A 499 -12.17 -0.92 12.43
N GLN A 500 -12.72 0.26 12.14
CA GLN A 500 -14.01 0.70 12.69
C GLN A 500 -15.18 -0.17 12.21
N ALA A 501 -15.12 -0.67 10.96
CA ALA A 501 -16.13 -1.58 10.45
C ALA A 501 -16.06 -2.98 11.10
N VAL A 502 -14.85 -3.46 11.41
CA VAL A 502 -14.64 -4.80 12.02
C VAL A 502 -14.79 -4.79 13.54
N VAL A 503 -14.45 -3.68 14.19
CA VAL A 503 -14.54 -3.49 15.65
C VAL A 503 -15.38 -2.23 15.92
N PRO A 504 -16.71 -2.31 15.77
CA PRO A 504 -17.60 -1.14 15.88
C PRO A 504 -17.71 -0.63 17.31
N ASP A 505 -17.68 -1.52 18.31
CA ASP A 505 -17.68 -1.14 19.71
C ASP A 505 -16.27 -0.72 20.15
N ARG A 506 -16.15 0.54 20.55
CA ARG A 506 -15.00 0.98 21.36
C ARG A 506 -15.07 0.25 22.69
N ARG A 507 -14.40 -0.91 22.75
CA ARG A 507 -14.15 -1.61 24.03
C ARG A 507 -13.62 -0.60 25.03
N GLU A 508 -14.03 -0.74 26.28
CA GLU A 508 -13.48 0.05 27.38
C GLU A 508 -11.95 0.03 27.30
N ALA A 509 -11.35 1.19 27.60
CA ALA A 509 -9.90 1.31 27.58
C ALA A 509 -9.30 0.26 28.51
N ARG A 510 -8.29 -0.48 28.02
CA ARG A 510 -7.59 -1.55 28.76
C ARG A 510 -7.18 -1.05 30.14
N ASP A 511 -7.75 -1.64 31.20
CA ASP A 511 -7.33 -1.34 32.57
C ASP A 511 -6.08 -2.14 32.94
N ILE A 512 -4.94 -1.49 32.76
CA ILE A 512 -3.60 -2.02 33.04
C ILE A 512 -3.46 -2.48 34.49
N TYR A 513 -4.06 -1.76 35.45
CA TYR A 513 -3.94 -2.10 36.86
C TYR A 513 -4.80 -3.31 37.22
N HIS A 514 -6.01 -3.38 36.66
CA HIS A 514 -6.88 -4.54 36.86
C HIS A 514 -6.28 -5.81 36.25
N GLU A 515 -5.70 -5.74 35.05
CA GLU A 515 -5.06 -6.89 34.38
C GLU A 515 -3.91 -7.51 35.21
N ILE A 516 -3.15 -6.66 35.92
CA ILE A 516 -1.99 -7.05 36.74
C ILE A 516 -2.42 -7.54 38.14
N LEU A 517 -3.35 -6.83 38.79
CA LEU A 517 -3.69 -7.02 40.21
C LEU A 517 -4.87 -7.96 40.47
N ALA A 518 -5.75 -8.19 39.49
CA ALA A 518 -6.93 -9.03 39.70
C ALA A 518 -6.55 -10.49 40.01
N LYS A 519 -7.36 -11.15 40.86
CA LYS A 519 -7.20 -12.58 41.17
C LYS A 519 -7.48 -13.44 39.93
N ILE A 520 -8.53 -13.08 39.17
CA ILE A 520 -8.83 -13.67 37.86
C ILE A 520 -8.20 -12.78 36.79
N HIS A 521 -7.38 -13.38 35.93
CA HIS A 521 -6.67 -12.64 34.89
C HIS A 521 -7.60 -12.32 33.73
N HIS A 522 -7.89 -11.04 33.52
CA HIS A 522 -8.66 -10.55 32.38
C HIS A 522 -7.74 -9.76 31.46
N CYS A 523 -7.56 -10.25 30.22
CA CYS A 523 -6.75 -9.58 29.21
C CYS A 523 -7.36 -9.75 27.81
N PRO A 524 -6.95 -8.92 26.82
CA PRO A 524 -7.41 -9.03 25.44
C PRO A 524 -7.07 -10.36 24.74
N LEU A 525 -6.19 -11.18 25.34
CA LEU A 525 -5.74 -12.47 24.80
C LEU A 525 -6.55 -13.66 25.33
N GLN A 526 -7.30 -13.48 26.42
CA GLN A 526 -7.97 -14.57 27.12
C GLN A 526 -9.05 -15.23 26.26
N LYS A 527 -9.83 -14.43 25.53
CA LYS A 527 -10.91 -14.89 24.65
C LYS A 527 -10.63 -14.42 23.23
N TYR A 528 -10.72 -15.33 22.26
CA TYR A 528 -10.54 -15.01 20.85
C TYR A 528 -11.52 -15.78 19.96
N LEU A 529 -11.78 -15.20 18.80
CA LEU A 529 -12.52 -15.84 17.71
C LEU A 529 -11.56 -15.95 16.53
N THR A 530 -11.48 -17.12 15.90
CA THR A 530 -10.73 -17.25 14.65
C THR A 530 -11.30 -16.26 13.63
N LEU A 531 -10.46 -15.37 13.13
CA LEU A 531 -10.88 -14.34 12.20
C LEU A 531 -10.70 -14.83 10.77
N ASP A 532 -11.80 -14.90 10.04
CA ASP A 532 -11.79 -14.89 8.58
C ASP A 532 -11.69 -13.43 8.11
N PRO A 533 -10.60 -13.04 7.42
CA PRO A 533 -10.42 -11.67 6.95
C PRO A 533 -11.63 -11.20 6.11
N PRO A 534 -12.38 -10.17 6.55
CA PRO A 534 -13.56 -9.70 5.81
C PRO A 534 -13.18 -9.02 4.49
N TYR A 535 -11.96 -8.49 4.43
CA TYR A 535 -11.39 -7.83 3.26
C TYR A 535 -10.01 -8.39 2.94
N GLN A 536 -9.71 -8.49 1.65
CA GLN A 536 -8.39 -8.77 1.12
C GLN A 536 -7.90 -7.62 0.25
N VAL A 537 -6.59 -7.40 0.24
CA VAL A 537 -5.96 -6.27 -0.45
C VAL A 537 -4.82 -6.80 -1.34
N PRO A 538 -5.14 -7.58 -2.38
CA PRO A 538 -4.13 -8.20 -3.24
C PRO A 538 -3.36 -7.14 -4.02
N SER A 539 -2.17 -7.53 -4.49
CA SER A 539 -1.43 -6.72 -5.45
C SER A 539 -2.16 -6.64 -6.80
N LEU A 540 -1.90 -5.60 -7.60
CA LEU A 540 -2.59 -5.41 -8.88
C LEU A 540 -2.30 -6.55 -9.87
N SER A 541 -1.08 -7.12 -9.83
CA SER A 541 -0.72 -8.28 -10.63
C SER A 541 -1.47 -9.56 -10.22
N VAL A 542 -1.69 -9.77 -8.92
CA VAL A 542 -2.50 -10.89 -8.41
C VAL A 542 -3.97 -10.67 -8.78
N LEU A 543 -4.49 -9.45 -8.61
CA LEU A 543 -5.86 -9.10 -8.99
C LEU A 543 -6.12 -9.36 -10.48
N GLY A 544 -5.19 -8.96 -11.35
CA GLY A 544 -5.29 -9.24 -12.80
C GLY A 544 -5.36 -10.72 -13.12
N ARG A 545 -4.53 -11.56 -12.48
CA ARG A 545 -4.56 -13.02 -12.67
C ARG A 545 -5.83 -13.68 -12.14
N VAL A 546 -6.29 -13.28 -10.95
CA VAL A 546 -7.53 -13.81 -10.36
C VAL A 546 -8.73 -13.42 -11.23
N ALA A 547 -8.74 -12.20 -11.77
CA ALA A 547 -9.78 -11.74 -12.67
C ALA A 547 -9.76 -12.47 -14.02
N GLU A 548 -8.57 -12.72 -14.58
CA GLU A 548 -8.42 -13.54 -15.78
C GLU A 548 -8.98 -14.95 -15.56
N GLN A 549 -8.57 -15.58 -14.45
CA GLN A 549 -9.02 -16.93 -14.10
C GLN A 549 -10.55 -16.95 -13.93
N LYS A 550 -11.11 -16.07 -13.09
CA LYS A 550 -12.57 -15.92 -12.90
C LYS A 550 -13.30 -15.57 -14.19
N GLY A 551 -12.65 -14.83 -15.06
CA GLY A 551 -13.15 -14.49 -16.38
C GLY A 551 -13.29 -15.72 -17.27
N TRP A 552 -12.42 -16.72 -17.19
CA TRP A 552 -12.57 -17.95 -17.97
C TRP A 552 -13.29 -19.07 -17.21
N GLU A 553 -13.39 -18.98 -15.89
CA GLU A 553 -14.20 -19.89 -15.06
C GLU A 553 -15.67 -19.85 -15.50
N GLY A 554 -16.20 -20.99 -15.96
CA GLY A 554 -17.58 -21.10 -16.43
C GLY A 554 -17.84 -20.53 -17.83
N PHE A 555 -16.81 -20.10 -18.57
CA PHE A 555 -16.98 -19.67 -19.95
C PHE A 555 -17.30 -20.86 -20.87
N CYS A 556 -18.52 -20.87 -21.44
CA CYS A 556 -18.94 -21.84 -22.45
C CYS A 556 -19.45 -21.09 -23.70
N PRO A 557 -18.93 -21.35 -24.92
CA PRO A 557 -19.41 -20.72 -26.15
C PRO A 557 -20.92 -20.92 -26.38
N SER A 558 -21.45 -22.07 -25.97
CA SER A 558 -22.88 -22.40 -26.05
C SER A 558 -23.79 -21.51 -25.19
N GLN A 559 -23.25 -20.82 -24.17
CA GLN A 559 -24.03 -19.91 -23.33
C GLN A 559 -24.12 -18.48 -23.90
N LEU A 560 -23.23 -18.12 -24.84
CA LEU A 560 -23.23 -16.78 -25.44
C LEU A 560 -24.38 -16.57 -26.43
N LEU A 561 -24.82 -17.66 -27.09
CA LEU A 561 -25.85 -17.65 -28.11
C LEU A 561 -27.04 -18.49 -27.65
N SER A 562 -28.26 -18.07 -28.00
CA SER A 562 -29.41 -18.92 -27.79
C SER A 562 -29.32 -20.13 -28.76
N PRO A 563 -29.60 -21.37 -28.29
CA PRO A 563 -29.57 -22.55 -29.17
C PRO A 563 -30.51 -22.42 -30.37
N LEU A 564 -31.63 -21.72 -30.19
CA LEU A 564 -32.66 -21.50 -31.20
C LEU A 564 -32.21 -20.55 -32.32
N ASP A 565 -31.32 -19.59 -32.03
CA ASP A 565 -30.76 -18.69 -33.03
C ASP A 565 -29.53 -19.33 -33.70
N ALA A 566 -28.68 -20.00 -32.93
CA ALA A 566 -27.43 -20.58 -33.41
C ALA A 566 -27.64 -21.71 -34.43
N GLN A 567 -28.72 -22.48 -34.32
CA GLN A 567 -29.04 -23.60 -35.22
C GLN A 567 -29.24 -23.21 -36.69
N HIS A 568 -29.46 -21.93 -36.97
CA HIS A 568 -29.69 -21.40 -38.31
C HIS A 568 -28.49 -20.61 -38.87
N MET A 569 -27.41 -20.46 -38.09
CA MET A 569 -26.25 -19.66 -38.47
C MET A 569 -25.26 -20.46 -39.31
N GLY A 570 -24.72 -19.84 -40.37
CA GLY A 570 -23.55 -20.35 -41.07
C GLY A 570 -22.28 -20.18 -40.23
N THR A 571 -21.22 -20.93 -40.57
CA THR A 571 -19.93 -20.96 -39.86
C THR A 571 -19.32 -19.57 -39.67
N GLN A 572 -19.38 -18.70 -40.68
CA GLN A 572 -18.81 -17.36 -40.59
C GLN A 572 -19.56 -16.46 -39.59
N GLU A 573 -20.90 -16.46 -39.62
CA GLU A 573 -21.70 -15.65 -38.68
C GLU A 573 -21.57 -16.19 -37.25
N LEU A 574 -21.57 -17.51 -37.09
CA LEU A 574 -21.41 -18.17 -35.80
C LEU A 574 -20.09 -17.76 -35.12
N ASN A 575 -18.96 -17.95 -35.80
CA ASN A 575 -17.65 -17.59 -35.26
C ASN A 575 -17.49 -16.08 -35.07
N ARG A 576 -18.12 -15.26 -35.91
CA ARG A 576 -18.11 -13.79 -35.76
C ARG A 576 -18.76 -13.35 -34.45
N ARG A 577 -19.90 -13.95 -34.08
CA ARG A 577 -20.60 -13.61 -32.82
C ARG A 577 -19.87 -14.13 -31.57
N LEU A 578 -19.12 -15.22 -31.70
CA LEU A 578 -18.32 -15.77 -30.60
C LEU A 578 -16.97 -15.07 -30.42
N ALA A 579 -16.52 -14.30 -31.43
CA ALA A 579 -15.18 -13.72 -31.46
C ALA A 579 -14.90 -12.73 -30.32
N TRP A 580 -15.94 -12.08 -29.78
CA TRP A 580 -15.83 -11.16 -28.65
C TRP A 580 -16.94 -11.41 -27.62
N SER A 581 -16.55 -11.43 -26.36
CA SER A 581 -17.48 -11.39 -25.22
C SER A 581 -16.82 -10.67 -24.05
N TYR A 582 -17.58 -10.36 -23.00
CA TYR A 582 -17.02 -9.76 -21.80
C TYR A 582 -17.74 -10.24 -20.55
N CYS A 583 -17.12 -10.06 -19.39
CA CYS A 583 -17.78 -10.13 -18.10
C CYS A 583 -17.30 -9.00 -17.19
N THR A 584 -18.16 -8.60 -16.24
CA THR A 584 -17.87 -7.60 -15.23
C THR A 584 -17.86 -8.26 -13.85
N LEU A 585 -16.76 -8.12 -13.13
CA LEU A 585 -16.60 -8.61 -11.77
C LEU A 585 -16.65 -7.41 -10.82
N SER A 586 -17.55 -7.44 -9.84
CA SER A 586 -17.61 -6.40 -8.81
C SER A 586 -16.78 -6.81 -7.58
N ALA A 587 -16.54 -5.88 -6.65
CA ALA A 587 -15.88 -6.21 -5.38
C ALA A 587 -16.58 -7.35 -4.61
N GLY A 588 -17.90 -7.49 -4.76
CA GLY A 588 -18.71 -8.56 -4.15
C GLY A 588 -18.64 -9.90 -4.88
N SER A 589 -18.07 -9.97 -6.09
CA SER A 589 -17.82 -11.22 -6.81
C SER A 589 -16.70 -12.06 -6.20
N PHE A 590 -15.96 -11.50 -5.23
CA PHE A 590 -14.86 -12.15 -4.54
C PHE A 590 -15.21 -12.42 -3.08
N GLN A 591 -14.82 -13.58 -2.59
CA GLN A 591 -14.99 -14.00 -1.20
C GLN A 591 -13.61 -14.33 -0.63
N PRO A 592 -13.08 -13.53 0.32
CA PRO A 592 -13.63 -12.28 0.86
C PRO A 592 -13.53 -11.09 -0.13
N ARG A 593 -14.19 -9.97 0.21
CA ARG A 593 -14.26 -8.77 -0.66
C ARG A 593 -12.87 -8.18 -0.92
N LEU A 594 -12.58 -7.82 -2.16
CA LEU A 594 -11.29 -7.24 -2.55
C LEU A 594 -11.36 -5.71 -2.59
N ILE A 595 -10.46 -5.04 -1.86
CA ILE A 595 -10.31 -3.57 -1.90
C ILE A 595 -9.25 -3.22 -2.95
N LEU A 596 -9.62 -2.34 -3.89
CA LEU A 596 -8.71 -1.86 -4.93
C LEU A 596 -7.90 -0.67 -4.42
N LEU A 597 -6.58 -0.77 -4.55
CA LEU A 597 -5.62 0.22 -4.07
C LEU A 597 -4.51 0.39 -5.10
N GLY A 598 -4.19 1.62 -5.49
CA GLY A 598 -3.13 1.89 -6.46
C GLY A 598 -2.82 3.38 -6.63
N VAL A 599 -1.64 3.68 -7.15
CA VAL A 599 -1.20 5.05 -7.49
C VAL A 599 -1.69 5.38 -8.90
N LEU A 600 -2.38 6.50 -9.07
CA LEU A 600 -2.84 6.94 -10.38
C LEU A 600 -1.66 7.42 -11.22
N ARG A 601 -1.44 6.79 -12.38
CA ARG A 601 -0.38 7.12 -13.33
C ARG A 601 -0.94 7.13 -14.75
N ILE A 602 -0.16 7.68 -15.66
CA ILE A 602 -0.49 7.72 -17.08
C ILE A 602 0.57 6.91 -17.83
N SER A 603 0.12 6.05 -18.74
CA SER A 603 1.02 5.37 -19.66
C SER A 603 1.39 6.34 -20.79
N SER A 604 2.64 6.78 -20.86
CA SER A 604 3.13 7.63 -21.96
C SER A 604 3.05 6.94 -23.33
N ARG A 605 3.09 5.60 -23.37
CA ARG A 605 3.02 4.82 -24.61
C ARG A 605 1.59 4.59 -25.13
N ARG A 606 0.62 4.48 -24.22
CA ARG A 606 -0.79 4.17 -24.56
C ARG A 606 -1.73 5.34 -24.34
N SER A 607 -1.24 6.44 -23.78
CA SER A 607 -2.01 7.63 -23.42
C SER A 607 -3.27 7.27 -22.65
N SER A 608 -3.15 6.36 -21.68
CA SER A 608 -4.27 5.80 -20.92
C SER A 608 -4.00 5.88 -19.43
N LEU A 609 -5.06 6.12 -18.64
CA LEU A 609 -5.00 6.09 -17.19
C LEU A 609 -4.77 4.66 -16.69
N GLN A 610 -3.94 4.53 -15.66
CA GLN A 610 -3.66 3.26 -15.01
C GLN A 610 -3.44 3.45 -13.51
N LEU A 611 -3.85 2.45 -12.74
CA LEU A 611 -3.44 2.27 -11.36
C LEU A 611 -2.14 1.47 -11.34
N GLN A 612 -1.19 1.88 -10.51
CA GLN A 612 0.12 1.23 -10.39
C GLN A 612 0.45 0.91 -8.93
N ASP A 613 1.05 -0.26 -8.71
CA ASP A 613 1.75 -0.62 -7.48
C ASP A 613 3.14 -1.19 -7.81
N SER A 614 3.90 -1.64 -6.81
CA SER A 614 5.22 -2.24 -7.04
C SER A 614 5.18 -3.56 -7.83
N SER A 615 4.02 -4.20 -7.94
CA SER A 615 3.85 -5.49 -8.62
C SER A 615 3.46 -5.36 -10.09
N GLY A 616 2.76 -4.28 -10.47
CA GLY A 616 2.28 -4.11 -11.83
C GLY A 616 1.35 -2.91 -12.03
N THR A 617 0.73 -2.86 -13.21
CA THR A 617 -0.16 -1.78 -13.65
C THR A 617 -1.49 -2.35 -14.12
N LEU A 618 -2.59 -1.69 -13.77
CA LEU A 618 -3.94 -2.03 -14.23
C LEU A 618 -4.57 -0.81 -14.91
N PRO A 619 -4.92 -0.88 -16.21
CA PRO A 619 -5.59 0.22 -16.90
C PRO A 619 -6.93 0.56 -16.24
N CYS A 620 -7.30 1.83 -16.18
CA CYS A 620 -8.54 2.28 -15.56
C CYS A 620 -9.32 3.29 -16.43
N VAL A 621 -10.64 3.25 -16.31
CA VAL A 621 -11.58 4.23 -16.88
C VAL A 621 -12.31 4.90 -15.71
N ILE A 622 -12.24 6.23 -15.64
CA ILE A 622 -12.82 7.02 -14.56
C ILE A 622 -13.87 7.95 -15.15
N SER A 623 -15.06 7.96 -14.55
CA SER A 623 -16.18 8.83 -14.93
C SER A 623 -16.80 9.44 -13.68
N HIS A 624 -17.54 10.54 -13.83
CA HIS A 624 -18.39 11.07 -12.77
C HIS A 624 -19.83 10.58 -12.90
N ARG A 625 -20.55 10.53 -11.78
CA ARG A 625 -21.98 10.13 -11.76
C ARG A 625 -22.89 11.16 -12.42
N ASP A 626 -22.46 12.41 -12.50
CA ASP A 626 -23.18 13.52 -13.16
C ASP A 626 -23.07 13.49 -14.69
N GLY A 627 -22.27 12.56 -15.24
CA GLY A 627 -22.02 12.44 -16.66
C GLY A 627 -20.84 13.25 -17.19
N SER A 628 -20.18 14.04 -16.33
CA SER A 628 -18.97 14.78 -16.70
C SER A 628 -17.76 13.84 -16.83
N PRO A 629 -16.84 14.12 -17.76
CA PRO A 629 -15.65 13.30 -17.90
C PRO A 629 -14.61 13.63 -16.82
N PHE A 630 -13.72 12.71 -16.54
CA PHE A 630 -12.65 12.92 -15.56
C PHE A 630 -11.51 13.76 -16.16
N ALA A 631 -11.25 14.95 -15.59
CA ALA A 631 -10.21 15.89 -16.05
C ALA A 631 -9.22 16.34 -14.96
N ASN A 632 -9.34 15.85 -13.72
CA ASN A 632 -8.52 16.33 -12.62
C ASN A 632 -7.06 15.81 -12.70
N THR A 633 -6.15 16.67 -13.19
CA THR A 633 -4.72 16.37 -13.34
C THR A 633 -3.95 16.40 -12.02
N ALA A 634 -4.45 17.04 -10.96
CA ALA A 634 -3.77 17.13 -9.67
C ALA A 634 -3.64 15.76 -8.97
N LEU A 635 -4.47 14.79 -9.36
CA LEU A 635 -4.47 13.44 -8.80
C LEU A 635 -3.38 12.54 -9.38
N ILE A 636 -2.67 12.96 -10.44
CA ILE A 636 -1.57 12.18 -11.00
C ILE A 636 -0.48 11.98 -9.93
N GLY A 637 -0.13 10.72 -9.66
CA GLY A 637 0.80 10.33 -8.61
C GLY A 637 0.19 10.18 -7.21
N SER A 638 -1.12 10.42 -7.05
CA SER A 638 -1.82 10.24 -5.78
C SER A 638 -2.17 8.77 -5.54
N LEU A 639 -2.21 8.36 -4.27
CA LEU A 639 -2.62 7.01 -3.86
C LEU A 639 -4.13 6.97 -3.66
N LEU A 640 -4.81 6.11 -4.42
CA LEU A 640 -6.26 5.99 -4.46
C LEU A 640 -6.70 4.64 -3.87
N GLN A 641 -7.72 4.69 -3.00
CA GLN A 641 -8.52 3.55 -2.59
C GLN A 641 -9.88 3.63 -3.29
N VAL A 642 -10.31 2.54 -3.91
CA VAL A 642 -11.60 2.48 -4.62
C VAL A 642 -12.44 1.37 -3.99
N GLU A 643 -13.59 1.74 -3.44
CA GLU A 643 -14.48 0.79 -2.76
C GLU A 643 -15.42 0.09 -3.75
N ASN A 644 -16.06 0.87 -4.62
CA ASN A 644 -16.96 0.36 -5.65
C ASN A 644 -16.28 0.44 -7.02
N TYR A 645 -16.00 -0.72 -7.60
CA TYR A 645 -15.41 -0.82 -8.93
C TYR A 645 -15.99 -2.01 -9.70
N GLN A 646 -15.89 -1.91 -11.02
CA GLN A 646 -16.17 -2.98 -11.97
C GLN A 646 -14.87 -3.36 -12.66
N LEU A 647 -14.44 -4.61 -12.47
CA LEU A 647 -13.31 -5.18 -13.17
C LEU A 647 -13.80 -5.87 -14.44
N VAL A 648 -13.49 -5.28 -15.59
CA VAL A 648 -13.93 -5.75 -16.89
C VAL A 648 -12.90 -6.72 -17.45
N VAL A 649 -13.36 -7.88 -17.86
CA VAL A 649 -12.56 -8.86 -18.61
C VAL A 649 -13.19 -9.01 -19.99
N GLU A 650 -12.57 -8.39 -21.00
CA GLU A 650 -12.93 -8.63 -22.40
C GLU A 650 -12.20 -9.86 -22.91
N ARG A 651 -12.94 -10.78 -23.51
CA ARG A 651 -12.46 -12.04 -24.07
C ARG A 651 -12.53 -11.97 -25.58
N PHE A 652 -11.40 -12.27 -26.21
CA PHE A 652 -11.28 -12.36 -27.66
C PHE A 652 -10.94 -13.79 -28.03
N ILE A 653 -11.73 -14.37 -28.93
CA ILE A 653 -11.62 -15.78 -29.31
C ILE A 653 -11.44 -15.86 -30.82
N GLN A 654 -10.40 -16.55 -31.25
CA GLN A 654 -10.28 -16.99 -32.64
C GLN A 654 -10.71 -18.45 -32.72
N SER A 655 -11.84 -18.71 -33.37
CA SER A 655 -12.43 -20.04 -33.50
C SER A 655 -12.86 -20.35 -34.92
N ASP A 656 -12.92 -21.64 -35.23
CA ASP A 656 -13.39 -22.18 -36.51
C ASP A 656 -14.44 -23.29 -36.30
N PHE A 657 -15.49 -22.99 -35.53
CA PHE A 657 -16.61 -23.90 -35.32
C PHE A 657 -17.38 -24.14 -36.62
N PRO A 658 -17.52 -25.38 -37.11
CA PRO A 658 -18.25 -25.67 -38.34
C PRO A 658 -19.75 -25.43 -38.19
N SER A 659 -20.34 -25.85 -37.08
CA SER A 659 -21.76 -25.67 -36.75
C SER A 659 -21.97 -25.46 -35.24
N TRP A 660 -23.23 -25.16 -34.86
CA TRP A 660 -23.63 -24.98 -33.47
C TRP A 660 -23.49 -26.26 -32.61
N GLU A 661 -23.54 -27.45 -33.22
CA GLU A 661 -23.46 -28.75 -32.53
C GLU A 661 -22.07 -28.98 -31.91
N GLN A 662 -21.04 -28.33 -32.45
CA GLN A 662 -19.65 -28.49 -32.03
C GLN A 662 -19.19 -27.41 -31.05
N LEU A 663 -20.08 -26.55 -30.54
CA LEU A 663 -19.75 -25.45 -29.62
C LEU A 663 -19.18 -25.93 -28.27
N GLU A 664 -19.42 -27.19 -27.91
CA GLU A 664 -18.85 -27.82 -26.71
C GLU A 664 -17.43 -28.36 -26.95
N ASN A 665 -17.02 -28.57 -28.21
CA ASN A 665 -15.68 -29.06 -28.52
C ASN A 665 -14.65 -27.92 -28.51
N SER A 666 -13.79 -27.93 -27.50
CA SER A 666 -12.73 -26.93 -27.30
C SER A 666 -11.63 -26.93 -28.38
N GLU A 667 -11.50 -27.98 -29.20
CA GLU A 667 -10.47 -28.09 -30.25
C GLU A 667 -10.62 -27.05 -31.36
N HIS A 668 -11.83 -26.53 -31.57
CA HIS A 668 -12.11 -25.51 -32.58
C HIS A 668 -11.68 -24.09 -32.15
N VAL A 669 -11.24 -23.91 -30.91
CA VAL A 669 -10.72 -22.64 -30.40
C VAL A 669 -9.20 -22.60 -30.57
N ARG A 670 -8.71 -21.76 -31.50
CA ARG A 670 -7.28 -21.65 -31.83
C ARG A 670 -6.52 -20.72 -30.90
N GLU A 671 -7.10 -19.55 -30.60
CA GLU A 671 -6.43 -18.52 -29.79
C GLU A 671 -7.43 -17.88 -28.82
N LYS A 672 -6.97 -17.63 -27.59
CA LYS A 672 -7.70 -16.89 -26.56
C LYS A 672 -6.85 -15.69 -26.13
N LYS A 673 -7.43 -14.49 -26.17
CA LYS A 673 -6.81 -13.26 -25.65
C LYS A 673 -7.74 -12.57 -24.67
N THR A 674 -7.14 -11.92 -23.68
CA THR A 674 -7.85 -11.19 -22.64
C THR A 674 -7.39 -9.74 -22.59
N SER A 675 -8.33 -8.83 -22.33
CA SER A 675 -8.04 -7.45 -21.98
C SER A 675 -8.73 -7.15 -20.66
N ILE A 676 -7.93 -6.81 -19.66
CA ILE A 676 -8.41 -6.55 -18.30
C ILE A 676 -8.17 -5.09 -17.97
N TYR A 677 -9.22 -4.43 -17.46
CA TYR A 677 -9.16 -3.05 -16.99
C TYR A 677 -10.27 -2.81 -15.98
N VAL A 678 -10.11 -1.76 -15.18
CA VAL A 678 -11.08 -1.41 -14.14
C VAL A 678 -11.88 -0.16 -14.54
N GLN A 679 -13.15 -0.11 -14.15
CA GLN A 679 -14.01 1.05 -14.30
C GLN A 679 -14.62 1.41 -12.95
N PHE A 680 -14.63 2.69 -12.61
CA PHE A 680 -15.22 3.18 -11.36
C PHE A 680 -15.63 4.65 -11.49
N TYR A 681 -16.53 5.06 -10.59
CA TYR A 681 -16.92 6.46 -10.46
C TYR A 681 -15.95 7.18 -9.51
N PHE A 682 -15.61 8.43 -9.82
CA PHE A 682 -14.70 9.21 -8.97
C PHE A 682 -15.28 9.43 -7.56
N GLU A 683 -16.60 9.50 -7.42
CA GLU A 683 -17.29 9.66 -6.14
C GLU A 683 -17.08 8.45 -5.20
N ASP A 684 -16.69 7.29 -5.73
CA ASP A 684 -16.39 6.07 -4.95
C ASP A 684 -14.90 5.96 -4.55
N VAL A 685 -14.11 7.02 -4.80
CA VAL A 685 -12.66 7.05 -4.58
C VAL A 685 -12.30 7.83 -3.32
N GLN A 686 -11.48 7.23 -2.46
CA GLN A 686 -10.84 7.89 -1.35
C GLN A 686 -9.36 8.17 -1.66
N VAL A 687 -8.96 9.44 -1.61
CA VAL A 687 -7.56 9.87 -1.81
C VAL A 687 -6.79 9.75 -0.50
N LEU A 688 -5.92 8.74 -0.39
CA LEU A 688 -5.15 8.46 0.83
C LEU A 688 -3.92 9.37 0.96
N HIS A 689 -3.25 9.63 -0.17
CA HIS A 689 -2.09 10.51 -0.24
C HIS A 689 -2.21 11.39 -1.48
N SER A 690 -2.19 12.70 -1.28
CA SER A 690 -2.06 13.69 -2.36
C SER A 690 -0.59 14.04 -2.55
N VAL A 691 -0.13 14.20 -3.79
CA VAL A 691 1.23 14.67 -4.07
C VAL A 691 1.32 16.14 -3.67
N GLU A 692 1.78 16.41 -2.45
CA GLU A 692 2.28 17.73 -2.10
C GLU A 692 3.64 17.95 -2.77
N GLY A 693 3.61 18.67 -3.91
CA GLY A 693 4.66 19.61 -4.31
C GLY A 693 6.08 19.09 -4.59
N GLN A 694 6.31 17.78 -4.77
CA GLN A 694 7.58 17.30 -5.35
C GLN A 694 7.36 16.92 -6.80
N ILE A 695 7.55 17.91 -7.68
CA ILE A 695 7.81 17.68 -9.11
C ILE A 695 8.87 16.59 -9.21
N GLN A 696 8.62 15.59 -10.05
CA GLN A 696 9.52 14.46 -10.30
C GLN A 696 10.91 15.00 -10.66
N LYS A 697 11.84 14.94 -9.71
CA LYS A 697 13.26 14.81 -10.03
C LYS A 697 13.49 13.34 -10.29
N ASP A 698 13.84 13.00 -11.53
CA ASP A 698 14.31 11.66 -11.89
C ASP A 698 15.39 11.19 -10.90
N PRO A 699 15.20 10.07 -10.18
CA PRO A 699 16.25 9.53 -9.33
C PRO A 699 17.11 8.55 -10.14
N TRP A 700 18.04 9.06 -10.96
CA TRP A 700 19.24 8.28 -11.32
C TRP A 700 20.40 9.16 -11.81
N SER A 701 21.39 9.35 -10.93
CA SER A 701 22.79 9.66 -11.27
C SER A 701 23.58 9.79 -9.96
N LYS A 702 23.74 8.66 -9.23
CA LYS A 702 24.79 8.57 -8.22
C LYS A 702 26.05 8.08 -8.93
N ASN A 703 26.96 9.01 -9.16
CA ASN A 703 28.33 8.73 -9.59
C ASN A 703 29.01 7.84 -8.54
N ASN A 704 29.22 6.57 -8.88
CA ASN A 704 30.24 5.75 -8.23
C ASN A 704 31.57 6.05 -8.92
N THR A 705 32.45 6.71 -8.18
CA THR A 705 33.89 6.74 -8.46
C THR A 705 34.49 5.40 -8.06
N SER A 706 34.85 4.57 -9.04
CA SER A 706 35.85 3.52 -8.82
C SER A 706 36.61 3.15 -10.11
N SER A 707 37.86 3.59 -10.15
CA SER A 707 39.06 2.88 -10.63
C SER A 707 39.05 2.07 -11.93
N ARG A 708 39.81 2.60 -12.90
CA ARG A 708 40.65 1.95 -13.94
C ARG A 708 40.77 0.41 -13.91
N LYS A 709 40.46 -0.26 -15.03
CA LYS A 709 41.37 -1.19 -15.77
C LYS A 709 40.84 -1.62 -17.16
N LYS A 710 41.83 -1.82 -18.05
CA LYS A 710 41.91 -2.17 -19.49
C LYS A 710 41.00 -3.28 -20.09
N ASN A 711 40.67 -3.06 -21.38
CA ASN A 711 40.55 -3.92 -22.58
C ASN A 711 40.16 -5.41 -22.47
N ASP A 712 39.11 -5.85 -23.20
CA ASP A 712 39.20 -6.49 -24.55
C ASP A 712 37.81 -6.93 -25.11
N GLY A 713 37.59 -6.75 -26.43
CA GLY A 713 37.00 -7.76 -27.33
C GLY A 713 35.48 -8.02 -27.45
N SER A 714 34.81 -7.24 -28.33
CA SER A 714 33.74 -7.59 -29.31
C SER A 714 32.51 -8.48 -28.98
N SER A 715 31.31 -7.91 -29.14
CA SER A 715 30.33 -8.29 -30.20
C SER A 715 29.17 -7.28 -30.26
N THR A 716 29.00 -6.67 -31.43
CA THR A 716 28.12 -5.56 -31.78
C THR A 716 26.66 -5.97 -31.99
N SER A 717 25.72 -5.21 -31.44
CA SER A 717 24.37 -5.04 -31.98
C SER A 717 23.94 -3.59 -31.76
N ASP A 718 24.17 -2.78 -32.79
CA ASP A 718 23.80 -1.37 -32.85
C ASP A 718 22.28 -1.21 -32.88
N LEU A 719 21.75 -0.31 -32.05
CA LEU A 719 20.42 0.27 -32.18
C LEU A 719 20.53 1.71 -31.70
N GLU A 720 20.93 2.55 -32.65
CA GLU A 720 20.95 4.00 -32.54
C GLU A 720 19.53 4.53 -32.25
N THR A 721 19.37 5.26 -31.15
CA THR A 721 18.27 6.19 -30.96
C THR A 721 18.68 7.55 -31.53
N PRO A 722 17.91 8.17 -32.45
CA PRO A 722 18.25 9.50 -32.92
C PRO A 722 17.94 10.53 -31.82
N GLU A 723 18.96 11.28 -31.43
CA GLU A 723 18.83 12.44 -30.55
C GLU A 723 18.07 13.57 -31.28
N ALA A 724 16.89 13.93 -30.77
CA ALA A 724 16.21 15.15 -31.18
C ALA A 724 16.94 16.36 -30.59
N LYS A 725 17.67 17.10 -31.43
CA LYS A 725 18.28 18.39 -31.11
C LYS A 725 17.22 19.35 -30.57
N VAL A 726 17.40 19.77 -29.32
CA VAL A 726 16.71 20.90 -28.68
C VAL A 726 17.05 22.19 -29.46
N LEU A 727 16.03 22.96 -29.83
CA LEU A 727 16.21 24.32 -30.35
C LEU A 727 16.82 25.18 -29.23
N LYS A 728 18.08 25.60 -29.41
CA LYS A 728 18.73 26.58 -28.54
C LYS A 728 18.17 27.96 -28.88
N LEU A 729 17.52 28.61 -27.90
CA LEU A 729 17.29 30.05 -27.92
C LEU A 729 18.63 30.73 -27.59
N GLU A 730 19.06 31.70 -28.39
CA GLU A 730 20.30 32.45 -28.16
C GLU A 730 20.16 33.39 -26.95
N ASP A 731 21.14 33.36 -26.04
CA ASP A 731 21.25 34.31 -24.93
C ASP A 731 21.88 35.63 -25.43
N PRO A 732 21.36 36.82 -25.06
CA PRO A 732 22.03 38.08 -25.32
C PRO A 732 23.23 38.27 -24.38
N LYS A 733 24.39 38.63 -24.96
CA LYS A 733 25.62 39.03 -24.24
C LYS A 733 25.38 40.28 -23.37
N PRO A 734 25.93 40.36 -22.14
CA PRO A 734 26.01 41.61 -21.41
C PRO A 734 27.31 42.36 -21.74
N ASP A 735 27.20 43.67 -21.98
CA ASP A 735 28.33 44.60 -22.07
C ASP A 735 28.92 44.93 -20.67
N PRO A 736 30.22 45.30 -20.58
CA PRO A 736 30.88 45.58 -19.31
C PRO A 736 30.93 47.09 -19.00
N GLY A 737 30.48 47.50 -17.82
CA GLY A 737 30.82 48.82 -17.27
C GLY A 737 29.92 49.30 -16.14
N GLY A 738 30.51 49.59 -14.97
CA GLY A 738 29.89 50.38 -13.91
C GLY A 738 29.96 49.74 -12.53
N ASP A 739 30.90 50.23 -11.72
CA ASP A 739 31.28 49.82 -10.37
C ASP A 739 30.32 50.37 -9.27
N GLU A 740 30.59 49.94 -8.03
CA GLU A 740 30.09 50.40 -6.71
C GLU A 740 28.88 49.71 -6.06
N GLY A 741 29.16 49.10 -4.89
CA GLY A 741 28.24 49.13 -3.74
C GLY A 741 27.92 47.80 -3.05
N CYS A 742 28.84 47.28 -2.23
CA CYS A 742 28.58 46.20 -1.27
C CYS A 742 27.39 46.50 -0.35
N GLN A 743 26.42 45.57 -0.19
CA GLN A 743 25.91 45.16 1.12
C GLN A 743 25.41 43.70 1.14
N ARG A 744 25.89 42.99 2.15
CA ARG A 744 25.59 41.62 2.58
C ARG A 744 24.10 41.47 2.97
N GLY A 745 23.39 40.54 2.36
CA GLY A 745 22.04 40.16 2.83
C GLY A 745 21.40 39.00 2.07
N GLN A 746 21.23 37.88 2.77
CA GLN A 746 20.24 36.81 2.53
C GLN A 746 20.45 35.91 1.30
N SER A 747 20.75 34.64 1.59
CA SER A 747 20.60 33.52 0.67
C SER A 747 19.12 33.37 0.30
N SER A 748 18.71 33.95 -0.82
CA SER A 748 17.41 33.70 -1.43
C SER A 748 17.39 32.27 -1.99
N THR A 749 16.54 31.43 -1.41
CA THR A 749 15.97 30.29 -2.13
C THR A 749 15.46 30.80 -3.47
N GLY A 750 16.09 30.40 -4.59
CA GLY A 750 15.74 30.87 -5.92
C GLY A 750 14.24 30.69 -6.18
N ARG A 751 13.51 31.80 -6.26
CA ARG A 751 12.11 31.83 -6.71
C ARG A 751 12.10 31.37 -8.16
N THR A 752 11.54 30.19 -8.43
CA THR A 752 11.34 29.69 -9.78
C THR A 752 10.17 30.43 -10.42
N SER A 753 10.42 31.28 -11.42
CA SER A 753 9.37 31.90 -12.22
C SER A 753 8.65 30.86 -13.09
N CYS A 754 7.35 31.04 -13.30
CA CYS A 754 6.57 30.27 -14.26
C CYS A 754 5.57 31.16 -15.00
N VAL A 755 5.19 30.78 -16.21
CA VAL A 755 4.17 31.48 -17.00
C VAL A 755 2.93 30.61 -17.11
N SER A 756 1.74 31.19 -16.96
CA SER A 756 0.47 30.50 -17.12
C SER A 756 -0.46 31.18 -18.11
N HIS A 757 -1.29 30.41 -18.81
CA HIS A 757 -2.28 30.94 -19.76
C HIS A 757 -3.51 30.02 -19.80
N LEU A 758 -4.72 30.60 -19.77
CA LEU A 758 -5.98 29.86 -19.83
C LEU A 758 -6.44 29.66 -21.26
N PHE A 759 -7.04 28.51 -21.50
CA PHE A 759 -7.68 28.21 -22.76
C PHE A 759 -8.90 27.31 -22.59
N LEU A 760 -9.86 27.49 -23.49
CA LEU A 760 -11.05 26.66 -23.64
C LEU A 760 -10.84 25.67 -24.78
N VAL A 761 -11.12 24.39 -24.54
CA VAL A 761 -11.05 23.37 -25.60
C VAL A 761 -12.37 23.36 -26.39
N THR A 762 -12.31 23.76 -27.65
CA THR A 762 -13.48 23.74 -28.55
C THR A 762 -13.62 22.42 -29.29
N GLN A 763 -12.50 21.79 -29.64
CA GLN A 763 -12.48 20.52 -30.34
C GLN A 763 -11.26 19.70 -29.94
N LYS A 764 -11.44 18.38 -29.81
CA LYS A 764 -10.36 17.41 -29.61
C LYS A 764 -10.44 16.31 -30.67
N GLU A 765 -9.30 15.96 -31.26
CA GLU A 765 -9.20 14.89 -32.24
C GLU A 765 -8.66 13.59 -31.63
N GLY A 766 -8.89 12.48 -32.34
CA GLY A 766 -8.46 11.14 -31.94
C GLY A 766 -6.94 10.96 -32.01
N LEU A 767 -6.43 10.04 -31.18
CA LEU A 767 -5.02 9.65 -31.15
C LEU A 767 -4.70 8.75 -32.36
N MET A 768 -3.73 9.15 -33.18
CA MET A 768 -3.31 8.36 -34.34
C MET A 768 -1.90 8.69 -34.79
N LEU A 769 -1.37 7.89 -35.72
CA LEU A 769 -0.12 8.19 -36.41
C LEU A 769 -0.38 9.29 -37.46
N ARG A 770 0.32 10.42 -37.34
CA ARG A 770 0.22 11.56 -38.27
C ARG A 770 1.58 11.89 -38.88
N ASN A 771 1.54 12.42 -40.09
CA ASN A 771 2.69 12.98 -40.78
C ASN A 771 2.71 14.48 -40.51
N TYR A 772 3.58 14.95 -39.63
CA TYR A 772 3.89 16.38 -39.54
C TYR A 772 5.17 16.66 -40.30
N GLN A 773 5.20 17.79 -41.01
CA GLN A 773 6.43 18.34 -41.57
C GLN A 773 6.89 19.47 -40.64
N LEU A 774 7.62 19.12 -39.58
CA LEU A 774 8.27 20.15 -38.76
C LEU A 774 9.39 20.79 -39.59
N LEU A 775 9.34 22.11 -39.77
CA LEU A 775 10.36 22.88 -40.48
C LEU A 775 11.68 22.77 -39.71
N ARG A 776 12.51 21.80 -40.07
CA ARG A 776 13.89 21.70 -39.60
C ARG A 776 14.77 22.40 -40.63
N GLU A 777 15.55 23.39 -40.21
CA GLU A 777 16.64 23.90 -41.03
C GLU A 777 17.66 22.78 -41.23
N GLY A 778 17.54 22.07 -42.36
CA GLY A 778 18.51 21.06 -42.81
C GLY A 778 17.90 19.72 -43.24
N GLY A 779 17.77 19.56 -44.57
CA GLY A 779 17.89 18.28 -45.29
C GLY A 779 16.88 17.15 -45.04
N GLY A 780 15.82 17.12 -45.85
CA GLY A 780 15.48 15.99 -46.74
C GLY A 780 15.30 14.54 -46.25
N GLU A 781 15.15 14.24 -44.96
CA GLU A 781 14.71 12.90 -44.53
C GLU A 781 13.18 12.87 -44.30
N GLU A 782 12.48 11.97 -45.00
CA GLU A 782 11.04 11.70 -44.76
C GLU A 782 10.85 11.29 -43.29
N GLN A 783 10.19 12.15 -42.49
CA GLN A 783 9.95 11.88 -41.07
C GLN A 783 9.04 10.66 -40.91
N GLU A 784 9.44 9.71 -40.06
CA GLU A 784 8.57 8.59 -39.67
C GLU A 784 7.27 9.14 -39.02
N PRO A 785 6.10 8.56 -39.34
CA PRO A 785 4.84 8.96 -38.75
C PRO A 785 4.89 8.82 -37.21
N GLN A 786 4.58 9.92 -36.51
CA GLN A 786 4.56 9.95 -35.04
C GLN A 786 3.13 9.85 -34.51
N CYS A 787 2.99 9.23 -33.34
CA CYS A 787 1.71 9.17 -32.64
C CYS A 787 1.41 10.55 -32.04
N SER A 788 0.28 11.14 -32.41
CA SER A 788 -0.11 12.47 -31.97
C SER A 788 -1.62 12.60 -31.82
N PHE A 789 -2.03 13.63 -31.08
CA PHE A 789 -3.40 14.15 -31.15
C PHE A 789 -3.34 15.68 -31.17
N GLN A 790 -4.40 16.29 -31.68
CA GLN A 790 -4.53 17.74 -31.75
C GLN A 790 -5.83 18.22 -31.10
N ALA A 791 -5.78 19.44 -30.55
CA ALA A 791 -6.93 20.08 -29.94
C ALA A 791 -7.01 21.54 -30.40
N THR A 792 -8.18 21.95 -30.87
CA THR A 792 -8.46 23.34 -31.17
C THR A 792 -8.91 24.04 -29.89
N VAL A 793 -8.32 25.19 -29.62
CA VAL A 793 -8.53 25.93 -28.38
C VAL A 793 -8.72 27.41 -28.62
N LEU A 794 -9.45 28.05 -27.71
CA LEU A 794 -9.61 29.50 -27.63
C LEU A 794 -8.83 30.02 -26.43
N TRP A 795 -7.85 30.89 -26.66
CA TRP A 795 -7.12 31.54 -25.57
C TRP A 795 -8.02 32.54 -24.84
N LEU A 796 -7.96 32.50 -23.50
CA LEU A 796 -8.70 33.38 -22.62
C LEU A 796 -7.73 34.22 -21.79
N GLY A 797 -7.86 35.54 -21.90
CA GLY A 797 -6.94 36.48 -21.24
C GLY A 797 -5.53 36.47 -21.83
N ARG A 798 -4.62 37.21 -21.20
CA ARG A 798 -3.19 37.29 -21.56
C ARG A 798 -2.36 36.32 -20.71
N PRO A 799 -1.20 35.84 -21.18
CA PRO A 799 -0.26 35.07 -20.36
C PRO A 799 0.17 35.84 -19.09
N GLN A 800 0.29 35.13 -17.97
CA GLN A 800 0.64 35.72 -16.67
C GLN A 800 1.89 35.07 -16.06
N LEU A 801 2.69 35.89 -15.38
CA LEU A 801 3.82 35.42 -14.58
C LEU A 801 3.33 35.00 -13.18
N CYS A 802 3.69 33.79 -12.75
CA CYS A 802 3.37 33.27 -11.43
C CYS A 802 4.65 32.97 -10.65
N SER A 803 4.67 33.32 -9.37
CA SER A 803 5.78 33.07 -8.43
C SER A 803 5.84 31.61 -7.96
N HIS A 804 4.71 30.90 -7.99
CA HIS A 804 4.62 29.49 -7.67
C HIS A 804 3.42 28.86 -8.43
N PRO A 805 3.53 27.62 -8.97
CA PRO A 805 2.44 26.95 -9.69
C PRO A 805 1.15 26.68 -8.88
N ARG A 806 1.05 27.10 -7.60
CA ARG A 806 -0.12 26.94 -6.73
C ARG A 806 -0.73 28.25 -6.20
N GLU A 807 -0.14 29.43 -6.45
CA GLU A 807 -0.67 30.71 -5.91
C GLU A 807 -1.86 31.28 -6.69
N THR A 808 -2.27 30.66 -7.80
CA THR A 808 -3.25 31.22 -8.75
C THR A 808 -4.67 30.65 -8.58
N GLU A 809 -5.11 30.38 -7.35
CA GLU A 809 -6.51 29.99 -7.05
C GLU A 809 -7.49 31.18 -7.01
N SER A 810 -7.02 32.42 -7.14
CA SER A 810 -7.90 33.57 -7.27
C SER A 810 -8.51 33.63 -8.69
N LEU A 811 -9.83 33.76 -8.74
CA LEU A 811 -10.70 33.85 -9.93
C LEU A 811 -11.09 35.31 -10.30
N PRO A 812 -10.20 36.33 -10.36
CA PRO A 812 -10.64 37.67 -10.78
C PRO A 812 -10.89 37.78 -12.30
N GLU A 813 -10.43 36.80 -13.09
CA GLU A 813 -10.35 36.89 -14.56
C GLU A 813 -11.68 36.72 -15.30
N LEU A 814 -12.70 36.09 -14.69
CA LEU A 814 -14.03 36.01 -15.31
C LEU A 814 -14.83 37.30 -15.11
N GLU A 815 -14.57 38.04 -14.02
CA GLU A 815 -15.33 39.24 -13.64
C GLU A 815 -14.78 40.51 -14.31
N GLU A 816 -13.46 40.62 -14.52
CA GLU A 816 -12.84 41.76 -15.23
C GLU A 816 -13.21 41.80 -16.73
N ALA A 817 -13.53 40.65 -17.33
CA ALA A 817 -14.02 40.59 -18.72
C ALA A 817 -15.46 41.12 -18.88
N SER A 818 -16.23 41.24 -17.79
CA SER A 818 -17.62 41.73 -17.79
C SER A 818 -17.77 43.23 -17.54
N HIS A 819 -16.74 43.92 -17.05
CA HIS A 819 -16.85 45.33 -16.63
C HIS A 819 -16.00 46.34 -17.41
N GLY A 820 -15.18 45.90 -18.37
CA GLY A 820 -14.43 46.78 -19.28
C GLY A 820 -15.20 47.09 -20.57
N GLY A 821 -15.94 48.21 -20.60
CA GLY A 821 -16.48 48.74 -21.84
C GLY A 821 -15.36 49.26 -22.75
N GLY A 822 -15.22 48.65 -23.94
CA GLY A 822 -14.55 49.26 -25.10
C GLY A 822 -13.05 48.97 -25.28
N GLU A 823 -12.71 47.76 -25.73
CA GLU A 823 -11.74 47.49 -26.81
C GLU A 823 -11.72 45.97 -27.04
N GLY A 824 -11.88 45.54 -28.30
CA GLY A 824 -12.04 44.13 -28.65
C GLY A 824 -10.84 43.29 -28.25
N VAL A 825 -10.96 42.51 -27.17
CA VAL A 825 -10.04 41.40 -26.90
C VAL A 825 -10.18 40.43 -28.07
N THR A 826 -9.23 40.48 -28.99
CA THR A 826 -9.13 39.57 -30.14
C THR A 826 -9.00 38.15 -29.60
N ARG A 827 -10.11 37.42 -29.56
CA ARG A 827 -10.15 36.00 -29.22
C ARG A 827 -9.39 35.25 -30.30
N GLN A 828 -8.26 34.66 -29.94
CA GLN A 828 -7.38 33.97 -30.89
C GLN A 828 -7.58 32.47 -30.78
N GLU A 829 -7.95 31.84 -31.90
CA GLU A 829 -8.04 30.40 -32.04
C GLU A 829 -6.67 29.82 -32.35
N ALA A 830 -6.29 28.76 -31.63
CA ALA A 830 -5.03 28.06 -31.81
C ALA A 830 -5.23 26.55 -31.88
N LEU A 831 -4.34 25.87 -32.61
CA LEU A 831 -4.29 24.42 -32.72
C LEU A 831 -3.12 23.89 -31.89
N LEU A 832 -3.41 23.19 -30.80
CA LEU A 832 -2.40 22.55 -29.95
C LEU A 832 -2.02 21.18 -30.50
N LEU A 833 -0.73 20.93 -30.68
CA LEU A 833 -0.18 19.66 -31.15
C LEU A 833 0.53 18.92 -30.01
N PHE A 834 0.06 17.71 -29.69
CA PHE A 834 0.62 16.88 -28.63
C PHE A 834 1.34 15.67 -29.22
N MET A 835 2.62 15.52 -28.88
CA MET A 835 3.54 14.50 -29.38
C MET A 835 4.50 14.07 -28.27
N GLY A 836 5.09 12.88 -28.36
CA GLY A 836 6.07 12.44 -27.35
C GLY A 836 5.47 12.27 -25.95
N LYS A 837 6.01 12.95 -24.93
CA LYS A 837 5.52 12.80 -23.54
C LYS A 837 4.26 13.62 -23.29
N SER A 838 4.00 14.67 -24.06
CA SER A 838 2.77 15.48 -23.93
C SER A 838 1.49 14.72 -24.30
N LEU A 839 1.62 13.52 -24.91
CA LEU A 839 0.53 12.55 -25.11
C LEU A 839 -0.19 12.14 -23.81
N GLN A 840 0.45 12.30 -22.65
CA GLN A 840 -0.13 12.00 -21.34
C GLN A 840 -1.40 12.81 -21.04
N TRP A 841 -1.62 13.94 -21.71
CA TRP A 841 -2.76 14.83 -21.49
C TRP A 841 -4.04 14.40 -22.22
N PHE A 842 -3.95 13.43 -23.15
CA PHE A 842 -5.09 12.96 -23.94
C PHE A 842 -6.33 12.52 -23.12
N PRO A 843 -6.19 11.78 -21.99
CA PRO A 843 -7.34 11.36 -21.18
C PRO A 843 -8.01 12.48 -20.38
N PHE A 844 -7.32 13.62 -20.18
CA PHE A 844 -7.80 14.71 -19.33
C PHE A 844 -8.39 15.86 -20.14
N LEU A 845 -7.98 16.01 -21.40
CA LEU A 845 -8.54 17.01 -22.31
C LEU A 845 -9.87 16.50 -22.86
N HIS A 846 -10.91 17.28 -22.60
CA HIS A 846 -12.26 17.09 -23.12
C HIS A 846 -12.80 18.43 -23.62
N GLN A 847 -13.71 18.37 -24.59
CA GLN A 847 -14.41 19.54 -25.12
C GLN A 847 -15.17 20.27 -24.00
N ASP A 848 -15.28 21.59 -24.13
CA ASP A 848 -15.95 22.51 -23.19
C ASP A 848 -15.30 22.58 -21.78
N GLY A 849 -14.14 21.94 -21.59
CA GLY A 849 -13.33 22.09 -20.39
C GLY A 849 -12.45 23.34 -20.46
N LEU A 850 -12.36 24.06 -19.34
CA LEU A 850 -11.44 25.18 -19.15
C LEU A 850 -10.15 24.68 -18.51
N TYR A 851 -9.02 24.91 -19.18
CA TYR A 851 -7.71 24.47 -18.72
C TYR A 851 -6.73 25.64 -18.64
N ARG A 852 -5.68 25.46 -17.84
CA ARG A 852 -4.56 26.37 -17.71
C ARG A 852 -3.27 25.63 -18.01
N PHE A 853 -2.46 26.16 -18.93
CA PHE A 853 -1.09 25.72 -19.08
C PHE A 853 -0.21 26.40 -18.03
N ILE A 854 0.77 25.66 -17.51
CA ILE A 854 1.81 26.17 -16.62
C ILE A 854 3.16 25.75 -17.19
N VAL A 855 3.95 26.74 -17.59
CA VAL A 855 5.30 26.57 -18.12
C VAL A 855 6.31 26.85 -16.99
N PRO A 856 6.94 25.81 -16.42
CA PRO A 856 7.89 25.99 -15.33
C PRO A 856 9.21 26.60 -15.86
N HIS A 857 9.87 27.39 -15.01
CA HIS A 857 11.17 28.03 -15.32
C HIS A 857 11.15 28.97 -16.53
N CYS A 858 10.00 29.58 -16.81
CA CYS A 858 9.84 30.57 -17.88
C CYS A 858 9.47 31.93 -17.29
N SER A 859 10.04 32.99 -17.85
CA SER A 859 9.67 34.39 -17.57
C SER A 859 9.18 35.12 -18.83
N ASP A 860 9.23 34.47 -19.99
CA ASP A 860 8.84 35.04 -21.28
C ASP A 860 7.32 34.87 -21.49
N LEU A 861 6.60 35.99 -21.49
CA LEU A 861 5.15 36.01 -21.70
C LEU A 861 4.78 35.71 -23.17
N GLU A 862 5.70 35.87 -24.11
CA GLU A 862 5.48 35.60 -25.55
C GLU A 862 5.83 34.16 -25.93
N VAL A 863 6.09 33.27 -24.95
CA VAL A 863 6.48 31.87 -25.20
C VAL A 863 5.46 31.12 -26.06
N PHE A 864 4.16 31.43 -25.91
CA PHE A 864 3.09 30.79 -26.68
C PHE A 864 3.03 31.29 -28.13
N ASP A 865 3.42 32.55 -28.37
CA ASP A 865 3.41 33.15 -29.71
C ASP A 865 4.66 32.78 -30.50
N LYS A 866 5.84 32.80 -29.86
CA LYS A 866 7.14 32.45 -30.49
C LYS A 866 7.23 31.01 -30.96
N LEU A 867 6.55 30.10 -30.27
CA LEU A 867 6.51 28.68 -30.63
C LEU A 867 5.42 28.35 -31.65
N SER A 868 4.59 29.33 -32.00
CA SER A 868 3.47 29.13 -32.91
C SER A 868 3.92 29.23 -34.38
N PHE A 869 3.38 28.37 -35.25
CA PHE A 869 3.65 28.39 -36.68
C PHE A 869 2.36 28.15 -37.49
N PRO A 870 2.25 28.65 -38.73
CA PRO A 870 1.08 28.41 -39.56
C PRO A 870 0.99 26.92 -39.99
N PRO A 871 -0.19 26.28 -39.95
CA PRO A 871 -0.38 24.86 -40.28
C PRO A 871 -0.07 24.47 -41.73
N VAL A 872 -0.02 25.45 -42.63
CA VAL A 872 0.05 25.22 -44.08
C VAL A 872 1.29 25.94 -44.65
N PRO A 873 2.05 25.30 -45.58
CA PRO A 873 3.14 25.97 -46.28
C PRO A 873 2.68 27.29 -46.93
N ALA A 874 3.61 28.24 -47.07
CA ALA A 874 3.35 29.60 -47.56
C ALA A 874 2.63 29.66 -48.93
N GLU A 875 2.62 28.55 -49.70
CA GLU A 875 2.03 28.43 -51.04
C GLU A 875 0.49 28.44 -51.09
N PHE A 876 -0.21 28.28 -49.95
CA PHE A 876 -1.69 28.21 -49.89
C PHE A 876 -2.35 29.35 -49.07
N GLN A 877 -1.65 30.48 -48.86
CA GLN A 877 -2.06 31.65 -48.03
C GLN A 877 -3.29 32.46 -48.53
N GLY A 878 -4.20 31.86 -49.31
CA GLY A 878 -5.36 32.53 -49.88
C GLY A 878 -6.66 32.51 -49.04
N ARG A 879 -6.66 31.97 -47.81
CA ARG A 879 -7.87 31.93 -46.94
C ARG A 879 -7.68 32.75 -45.66
N PRO A 880 -8.63 33.64 -45.28
CA PRO A 880 -8.62 34.27 -43.98
C PRO A 880 -8.98 33.23 -42.90
N SER A 881 -8.29 33.27 -41.76
CA SER A 881 -8.55 32.46 -40.55
C SER A 881 -8.07 31.00 -40.56
N CYS A 882 -6.76 30.75 -40.73
CA CYS A 882 -6.15 29.49 -40.27
C CYS A 882 -5.62 29.67 -38.84
N PRO A 883 -5.99 28.81 -37.87
CA PRO A 883 -5.50 28.92 -36.49
C PRO A 883 -4.00 28.66 -36.42
N LEU A 884 -3.30 29.37 -35.53
CA LEU A 884 -1.86 29.17 -35.30
C LEU A 884 -1.62 27.81 -34.63
N CYS A 885 -0.64 27.04 -35.11
CA CYS A 885 -0.28 25.76 -34.52
C CYS A 885 0.78 25.91 -33.44
N LEU A 886 0.56 25.31 -32.28
CA LEU A 886 1.49 25.34 -31.15
C LEU A 886 1.87 23.91 -30.71
N PRO A 887 3.14 23.48 -30.86
CA PRO A 887 3.60 22.20 -30.36
C PRO A 887 3.81 22.27 -28.84
N VAL A 888 3.04 21.46 -28.11
CA VAL A 888 3.08 21.39 -26.64
C VAL A 888 4.35 20.66 -26.20
N GLN A 889 5.18 21.36 -25.43
CA GLN A 889 6.46 20.83 -24.95
C GLN A 889 6.26 19.82 -23.81
N ASP A 890 7.22 18.90 -23.69
CA ASP A 890 7.17 17.80 -22.72
C ASP A 890 7.25 18.25 -21.25
N ASN A 891 7.77 19.45 -20.98
CA ASN A 891 7.90 20.03 -19.64
C ASN A 891 6.69 20.90 -19.23
N TRP A 892 5.69 21.07 -20.08
CA TRP A 892 4.51 21.86 -19.77
C TRP A 892 3.52 21.07 -18.92
N HIS A 893 2.91 21.75 -17.93
CA HIS A 893 1.89 21.18 -17.06
C HIS A 893 0.50 21.69 -17.43
N LEU A 894 -0.48 20.79 -17.37
CA LEU A 894 -1.88 21.11 -17.62
C LEU A 894 -2.67 21.02 -16.32
N GLN A 895 -3.42 22.08 -15.99
CA GLN A 895 -4.35 22.11 -14.87
C GLN A 895 -5.77 22.29 -15.38
N HIS A 896 -6.68 21.40 -14.99
CA HIS A 896 -8.11 21.61 -15.21
C HIS A 896 -8.64 22.61 -14.18
N VAL A 897 -9.36 23.64 -14.65
CA VAL A 897 -9.91 24.70 -13.79
C VAL A 897 -11.37 24.40 -13.47
N THR A 898 -12.23 24.30 -14.49
CA THR A 898 -13.65 23.98 -14.33
C THR A 898 -14.26 23.52 -15.66
N TRP A 899 -15.42 22.87 -15.57
CA TRP A 899 -16.33 22.71 -16.71
C TRP A 899 -17.12 24.00 -16.91
N LEU A 900 -17.35 24.41 -18.16
CA LEU A 900 -18.41 25.38 -18.42
C LEU A 900 -19.76 24.69 -18.13
N PRO A 901 -20.64 25.29 -17.30
CA PRO A 901 -21.89 24.66 -16.93
C PRO A 901 -22.73 24.37 -18.18
N PHE A 902 -23.23 23.14 -18.30
CA PHE A 902 -24.28 22.77 -19.26
C PHE A 902 -25.52 23.65 -18.97
N PRO A 903 -25.94 24.56 -19.85
CA PRO A 903 -27.12 25.35 -19.57
C PRO A 903 -28.34 24.74 -20.29
N ALA A 904 -29.49 24.89 -19.65
CA ALA A 904 -30.80 24.72 -20.27
C ALA A 904 -30.90 25.50 -21.61
N GLU A 905 -31.82 25.08 -22.48
CA GLU A 905 -32.03 25.47 -23.88
C GLU A 905 -31.94 26.99 -24.20
N HIS A 906 -32.02 27.87 -23.21
CA HIS A 906 -32.01 29.33 -23.38
C HIS A 906 -30.61 29.99 -23.49
N GLN A 907 -29.49 29.27 -23.42
CA GLN A 907 -28.14 29.86 -23.60
C GLN A 907 -27.38 29.40 -24.85
N LEU A 908 -28.02 28.66 -25.77
CA LEU A 908 -27.46 28.32 -27.09
C LEU A 908 -27.04 29.57 -27.90
N ALA A 909 -27.68 30.71 -27.65
CA ALA A 909 -27.29 31.99 -28.25
C ALA A 909 -25.91 32.50 -27.79
N ALA A 910 -25.54 32.32 -26.52
CA ALA A 910 -24.22 32.73 -26.01
C ALA A 910 -23.10 31.78 -26.50
N ARG A 911 -23.42 30.49 -26.68
CA ARG A 911 -22.51 29.46 -27.21
C ARG A 911 -22.14 29.69 -28.68
N ALA A 912 -23.09 30.16 -29.48
CA ALA A 912 -22.86 30.62 -30.86
C ALA A 912 -22.00 31.90 -30.92
N VAL A 913 -22.15 32.80 -29.95
CA VAL A 913 -21.37 34.05 -29.83
C VAL A 913 -19.94 33.81 -29.31
N LEU A 914 -19.69 32.74 -28.55
CA LEU A 914 -18.37 32.42 -28.01
C LEU A 914 -17.48 31.60 -28.95
N THR A 915 -18.05 30.68 -29.74
CA THR A 915 -17.27 29.70 -30.52
C THR A 915 -17.29 29.94 -32.03
N GLY A 916 -18.22 30.74 -32.57
CA GLY A 916 -18.37 30.94 -34.02
C GLY A 916 -18.66 29.66 -34.82
N MET A 917 -18.71 28.50 -34.17
CA MET A 917 -18.87 27.17 -34.76
C MET A 917 -20.18 26.55 -34.28
N ASP A 918 -21.10 26.33 -35.21
CA ASP A 918 -22.42 25.76 -34.97
C ASP A 918 -22.34 24.22 -34.86
N GLN A 919 -21.58 23.69 -33.88
CA GLN A 919 -21.54 22.26 -33.62
C GLN A 919 -22.75 21.83 -32.78
N ARG A 920 -23.88 21.65 -33.49
CA ARG A 920 -25.16 21.18 -32.94
C ARG A 920 -25.08 19.67 -32.64
N ILE A 921 -25.32 19.28 -31.39
CA ILE A 921 -25.55 17.86 -31.04
C ILE A 921 -26.84 17.44 -31.77
N SER A 922 -26.73 16.51 -32.70
CA SER A 922 -27.84 16.06 -33.54
C SER A 922 -28.54 14.85 -32.90
N SER A 923 -29.86 14.73 -33.09
CA SER A 923 -30.57 13.53 -32.65
C SER A 923 -30.35 12.35 -33.63
N ILE A 924 -30.39 11.11 -33.14
CA ILE A 924 -30.26 9.92 -34.01
C ILE A 924 -31.31 9.92 -35.15
N PRO A 925 -32.60 10.25 -34.92
CA PRO A 925 -33.58 10.35 -35.99
C PRO A 925 -33.23 11.41 -37.05
N GLU A 926 -32.67 12.56 -36.65
CA GLU A 926 -32.20 13.59 -37.59
C GLU A 926 -31.06 13.07 -38.47
N ILE A 927 -30.09 12.35 -37.89
CA ILE A 927 -28.95 11.78 -38.62
C ILE A 927 -29.42 10.75 -39.66
N LEU A 928 -30.42 9.94 -39.30
CA LEU A 928 -31.00 8.94 -40.19
C LEU A 928 -31.86 9.56 -41.29
N SER A 929 -32.26 10.84 -41.17
CA SER A 929 -33.03 11.52 -42.20
C SER A 929 -32.23 11.68 -43.51
N ASN A 930 -32.92 11.50 -44.63
CA ASN A 930 -32.38 11.80 -45.96
C ASN A 930 -32.22 13.31 -46.20
N SER A 931 -32.87 14.16 -45.41
CA SER A 931 -32.74 15.62 -45.49
C SER A 931 -31.48 16.15 -44.80
N PHE A 932 -30.78 15.32 -44.01
CA PHE A 932 -29.56 15.73 -43.32
C PHE A 932 -28.39 15.93 -44.29
N ARG A 933 -27.82 17.13 -44.30
CA ARG A 933 -26.74 17.53 -45.23
C ARG A 933 -25.34 17.53 -44.62
N GLY A 934 -25.20 17.38 -43.30
CA GLY A 934 -23.90 17.34 -42.63
C GLY A 934 -23.13 16.05 -42.95
N SER A 935 -21.81 16.19 -43.16
CA SER A 935 -20.90 15.05 -43.32
C SER A 935 -20.38 14.53 -41.97
N LEU A 936 -20.15 15.44 -41.02
CA LEU A 936 -19.76 15.12 -39.64
C LEU A 936 -20.95 15.26 -38.70
N VAL A 937 -21.12 14.28 -37.81
CA VAL A 937 -22.21 14.24 -36.84
C VAL A 937 -21.69 13.99 -35.42
N SER A 938 -22.31 14.66 -34.47
CA SER A 938 -22.04 14.51 -33.04
C SER A 938 -23.35 14.22 -32.32
N PHE A 939 -23.41 13.15 -31.53
CA PHE A 939 -24.60 12.71 -30.82
C PHE A 939 -24.23 11.86 -29.60
N SER A 940 -25.13 11.78 -28.64
CA SER A 940 -25.02 10.86 -27.51
C SER A 940 -25.96 9.66 -27.68
N GLY A 941 -25.57 8.53 -27.13
CA GLY A 941 -26.39 7.32 -27.16
C GLY A 941 -25.83 6.19 -26.30
N GLU A 942 -26.62 5.14 -26.15
CA GLU A 942 -26.29 3.94 -25.39
C GLU A 942 -25.88 2.81 -26.33
N ILE A 943 -24.78 2.11 -26.02
CA ILE A 943 -24.36 0.93 -26.80
C ILE A 943 -25.34 -0.21 -26.54
N VAL A 944 -25.97 -0.71 -27.60
CA VAL A 944 -26.86 -1.88 -27.54
C VAL A 944 -26.09 -3.17 -27.82
N GLU A 945 -25.22 -3.13 -28.83
CA GLU A 945 -24.49 -4.31 -29.30
C GLU A 945 -23.07 -3.92 -29.73
N ARG A 946 -22.11 -4.81 -29.49
CA ARG A 946 -20.73 -4.72 -29.96
C ARG A 946 -20.35 -6.03 -30.63
N THR A 947 -19.91 -5.95 -31.89
CA THR A 947 -19.53 -7.13 -32.71
C THR A 947 -18.22 -6.87 -33.44
N LEU A 948 -17.37 -7.90 -33.55
CA LEU A 948 -16.18 -7.85 -34.40
C LEU A 948 -16.53 -8.16 -35.85
N CYS A 949 -16.03 -7.36 -36.79
CA CYS A 949 -16.26 -7.51 -38.23
C CYS A 949 -14.95 -7.64 -38.99
N ALA A 950 -14.99 -8.21 -40.19
CA ALA A 950 -13.83 -8.20 -41.08
C ALA A 950 -13.57 -6.77 -41.60
N SER A 951 -12.31 -6.38 -41.69
CA SER A 951 -11.93 -5.10 -42.30
C SER A 951 -12.39 -5.04 -43.77
N PRO A 952 -12.93 -3.91 -44.26
CA PRO A 952 -13.24 -3.74 -45.68
C PRO A 952 -11.96 -3.92 -46.50
N LYS A 953 -11.94 -4.88 -47.43
CA LYS A 953 -10.78 -5.23 -48.29
C LYS A 953 -10.27 -4.12 -49.23
N ASN A 954 -10.77 -2.89 -49.12
CA ASN A 954 -10.49 -1.82 -50.07
C ASN A 954 -9.26 -0.97 -49.73
N GLU A 955 -8.68 -1.10 -48.54
CA GLU A 955 -7.41 -0.45 -48.22
C GLU A 955 -6.31 -1.53 -48.17
N LYS A 956 -5.48 -1.59 -49.22
CA LYS A 956 -4.21 -2.31 -49.13
C LYS A 956 -3.44 -1.67 -47.97
N PRO A 957 -3.00 -2.43 -46.94
CA PRO A 957 -2.07 -1.87 -45.97
C PRO A 957 -0.82 -1.43 -46.73
N SER A 958 -0.45 -0.16 -46.62
CA SER A 958 0.83 0.33 -47.13
C SER A 958 1.94 -0.57 -46.57
N ALA A 959 2.79 -1.10 -47.45
CA ALA A 959 3.78 -2.13 -47.15
C ALA A 959 4.74 -1.77 -45.99
N THR A 960 4.83 -0.50 -45.63
CA THR A 960 5.63 0.03 -44.51
C THR A 960 5.08 -0.28 -43.12
N LEU A 961 3.78 -0.62 -42.97
CA LEU A 961 3.16 -0.93 -41.66
C LEU A 961 3.37 -2.38 -41.19
N CYS A 962 3.84 -3.28 -42.05
CA CYS A 962 4.03 -4.69 -41.71
C CYS A 962 5.27 -4.99 -40.85
N LEU A 963 6.22 -4.04 -40.73
CA LEU A 963 7.50 -4.26 -40.04
C LEU A 963 7.47 -3.98 -38.53
N ARG A 964 6.45 -3.31 -38.00
CA ARG A 964 6.25 -3.17 -36.55
C ARG A 964 5.15 -4.11 -36.07
N LYS A 965 5.45 -5.41 -36.02
CA LYS A 965 4.75 -6.31 -35.08
C LYS A 965 5.06 -5.83 -33.66
N GLN A 966 4.35 -4.80 -33.19
CA GLN A 966 4.35 -4.47 -31.78
C GLN A 966 3.75 -5.68 -31.05
N LYS A 967 4.63 -6.39 -30.34
CA LYS A 967 4.29 -7.49 -29.43
C LYS A 967 3.30 -6.92 -28.39
N GLY A 968 1.99 -7.07 -28.64
CA GLY A 968 0.95 -6.55 -27.73
C GLY A 968 -0.35 -5.99 -28.32
N SER A 969 -0.60 -6.02 -29.64
CA SER A 969 -1.93 -5.69 -30.18
C SER A 969 -2.94 -6.80 -29.86
N LEU A 970 -4.04 -6.46 -29.17
CA LEU A 970 -5.08 -7.40 -28.74
C LEU A 970 -5.90 -7.98 -29.92
N LEU A 971 -5.96 -7.25 -31.04
CA LEU A 971 -6.61 -7.64 -32.28
C LEU A 971 -5.57 -7.78 -33.39
N ALA A 972 -5.72 -8.79 -34.25
CA ALA A 972 -5.05 -8.83 -35.54
C ALA A 972 -5.48 -7.58 -36.35
N SER A 973 -4.60 -7.06 -37.20
CA SER A 973 -4.82 -5.87 -38.05
C SER A 973 -6.06 -5.92 -38.95
N ASP A 974 -6.73 -7.07 -38.99
CA ASP A 974 -7.71 -7.44 -40.02
C ASP A 974 -9.16 -7.33 -39.52
N HIS A 975 -9.38 -6.91 -38.27
CA HIS A 975 -10.72 -6.83 -37.65
C HIS A 975 -11.14 -5.41 -37.28
N SER A 976 -12.34 -5.01 -37.68
CA SER A 976 -13.02 -3.77 -37.27
C SER A 976 -14.05 -4.06 -36.18
N VAL A 977 -14.46 -3.04 -35.42
CA VAL A 977 -15.56 -3.14 -34.45
C VAL A 977 -16.78 -2.45 -35.01
N LYS A 978 -17.93 -3.12 -34.96
CA LYS A 978 -19.26 -2.56 -35.19
C LYS A 978 -19.93 -2.32 -33.84
N LEU A 979 -20.42 -1.11 -33.61
CA LEU A 979 -21.25 -0.74 -32.48
C LEU A 979 -22.66 -0.37 -32.99
N SER A 980 -23.69 -0.90 -32.34
CA SER A 980 -25.08 -0.51 -32.59
C SER A 980 -25.52 0.43 -31.45
N ILE A 981 -25.84 1.69 -31.75
CA ILE A 981 -26.16 2.73 -30.76
C ILE A 981 -27.63 3.11 -30.79
N ALA A 982 -28.26 3.17 -29.62
CA ALA A 982 -29.64 3.63 -29.45
C ALA A 982 -29.68 4.98 -28.71
N ALA A 983 -30.72 5.79 -28.95
CA ALA A 983 -30.87 7.10 -28.29
C ALA A 983 -31.09 6.96 -26.77
N ALA A 984 -31.77 5.89 -26.35
CA ALA A 984 -31.99 5.50 -24.97
C ALA A 984 -32.22 3.98 -24.90
N ALA A 985 -32.04 3.38 -23.71
CA ALA A 985 -32.36 1.98 -23.46
C ALA A 985 -33.77 1.62 -23.97
N GLY A 986 -33.86 0.61 -24.85
CA GLY A 986 -35.11 0.16 -25.44
C GLY A 986 -35.62 0.98 -26.63
N SER A 987 -34.86 1.98 -27.11
CA SER A 987 -35.23 2.68 -28.34
C SER A 987 -35.19 1.72 -29.54
N PRO A 988 -36.25 1.71 -30.37
CA PRO A 988 -36.36 0.80 -31.52
C PRO A 988 -35.51 1.25 -32.73
N ILE A 989 -34.93 2.45 -32.68
CA ILE A 989 -34.07 3.01 -33.72
C ILE A 989 -32.62 2.94 -33.25
N ALA A 990 -31.80 2.20 -34.01
CA ALA A 990 -30.37 2.06 -33.76
C ALA A 990 -29.55 2.56 -34.96
N LEU A 991 -28.39 3.15 -34.67
CA LEU A 991 -27.41 3.63 -35.64
C LEU A 991 -26.13 2.80 -35.52
N ASP A 992 -25.65 2.30 -36.65
CA ASP A 992 -24.43 1.51 -36.73
C ASP A 992 -23.19 2.40 -36.85
N ILE A 993 -22.18 2.19 -36.00
CA ILE A 993 -20.87 2.84 -36.04
C ILE A 993 -19.78 1.80 -36.32
N TYR A 994 -18.91 2.07 -37.28
CA TYR A 994 -17.75 1.23 -37.61
C TYR A 994 -16.44 1.90 -37.17
N ILE A 995 -15.65 1.16 -36.39
CA ILE A 995 -14.34 1.59 -35.87
C ILE A 995 -13.26 0.64 -36.40
N ALA A 996 -12.26 1.19 -37.08
CA ALA A 996 -11.12 0.41 -37.57
C ALA A 996 -10.16 0.00 -36.43
N ALA A 997 -9.41 -1.10 -36.62
CA ALA A 997 -8.46 -1.65 -35.64
C ALA A 997 -7.46 -0.61 -35.12
N THR A 998 -7.04 0.30 -35.98
CA THR A 998 -6.05 1.36 -35.71
C THR A 998 -6.50 2.31 -34.60
N TYR A 999 -7.80 2.56 -34.46
CA TYR A 999 -8.35 3.47 -33.44
C TYR A 999 -8.72 2.78 -32.13
N LEU A 1000 -8.81 1.45 -32.09
CA LEU A 1000 -9.30 0.73 -30.91
C LEU A 1000 -8.31 0.66 -29.75
N GLN A 1001 -7.01 0.86 -29.99
CA GLN A 1001 -5.97 0.63 -28.97
C GLN A 1001 -6.11 1.53 -27.73
N HIS A 1002 -6.71 2.71 -27.88
CA HIS A 1002 -6.88 3.70 -26.81
C HIS A 1002 -8.32 3.82 -26.30
N LEU A 1003 -9.30 3.21 -27.00
CA LEU A 1003 -10.71 3.29 -26.67
C LEU A 1003 -11.11 2.12 -25.77
N ARG A 1004 -11.12 2.35 -24.45
CA ARG A 1004 -11.62 1.38 -23.45
C ARG A 1004 -12.99 1.79 -22.94
N GLY A 1005 -13.79 0.83 -22.48
CA GLY A 1005 -15.11 1.09 -21.90
C GLY A 1005 -16.26 1.19 -22.90
N LEU A 1006 -16.03 0.82 -24.16
CA LEU A 1006 -17.07 0.66 -25.18
C LEU A 1006 -17.81 -0.68 -24.96
N LEU A 1007 -18.64 -0.73 -23.93
CA LEU A 1007 -19.40 -1.91 -23.53
C LEU A 1007 -20.91 -1.70 -23.74
N PRO A 1008 -21.67 -2.75 -24.09
CA PRO A 1008 -23.13 -2.69 -24.08
C PRO A 1008 -23.68 -2.17 -22.74
N GLY A 1009 -24.63 -1.23 -22.81
CA GLY A 1009 -25.21 -0.51 -21.67
C GLY A 1009 -24.47 0.76 -21.25
N ALA A 1010 -23.29 1.06 -21.81
CA ALA A 1010 -22.60 2.33 -21.56
C ALA A 1010 -23.22 3.47 -22.38
N LYS A 1011 -23.38 4.66 -21.78
CA LYS A 1011 -23.77 5.88 -22.51
C LYS A 1011 -22.54 6.66 -22.91
N ILE A 1012 -22.50 7.05 -24.18
CA ILE A 1012 -21.32 7.59 -24.83
C ILE A 1012 -21.71 8.82 -25.64
N LEU A 1013 -20.89 9.85 -25.57
CA LEU A 1013 -20.91 10.98 -26.48
C LEU A 1013 -19.92 10.71 -27.62
N PHE A 1014 -20.44 10.64 -28.83
CA PHE A 1014 -19.64 10.57 -30.05
C PHE A 1014 -19.57 11.95 -30.68
N GLN A 1015 -18.37 12.34 -31.09
CA GLN A 1015 -18.11 13.64 -31.69
C GLN A 1015 -17.47 13.45 -33.06
N ASN A 1016 -17.90 14.24 -34.03
CA ASN A 1016 -17.33 14.32 -35.38
C ASN A 1016 -17.17 12.96 -36.06
N LEU A 1017 -18.21 12.13 -36.00
CA LEU A 1017 -18.28 10.89 -36.77
C LEU A 1017 -18.63 11.19 -38.23
N GLU A 1018 -18.05 10.44 -39.16
CA GLU A 1018 -18.36 10.59 -40.58
C GLU A 1018 -19.65 9.83 -40.93
N ARG A 1019 -20.70 10.55 -41.34
CA ARG A 1019 -21.96 9.96 -41.79
C ARG A 1019 -21.81 9.45 -43.22
N LYS A 1020 -22.13 8.17 -43.44
CA LYS A 1020 -22.11 7.50 -44.74
C LYS A 1020 -23.47 6.90 -45.07
N ILE A 1021 -23.75 6.83 -46.38
CA ILE A 1021 -24.94 6.17 -46.92
C ILE A 1021 -24.46 4.96 -47.72
N SER A 1022 -24.96 3.78 -47.36
CA SER A 1022 -24.63 2.54 -48.06
C SER A 1022 -25.34 2.44 -49.42
N ARG A 1023 -24.92 1.48 -50.26
CA ARG A 1023 -25.57 1.17 -51.54
C ARG A 1023 -27.06 0.79 -51.40
N PHE A 1024 -27.47 0.35 -50.21
CA PHE A 1024 -28.85 -0.01 -49.88
C PHE A 1024 -29.59 1.13 -49.17
N HIS A 1025 -29.09 2.37 -49.24
CA HIS A 1025 -29.66 3.55 -48.59
C HIS A 1025 -29.73 3.50 -47.05
N ASN A 1026 -29.03 2.56 -46.40
CA ASN A 1026 -28.86 2.58 -44.95
C ASN A 1026 -27.79 3.61 -44.55
N VAL A 1027 -28.13 4.46 -43.59
CA VAL A 1027 -27.22 5.43 -42.98
C VAL A 1027 -26.41 4.75 -41.87
N TYR A 1028 -25.10 4.96 -41.87
CA TYR A 1028 -24.19 4.48 -40.83
C TYR A 1028 -23.08 5.52 -40.58
N CYS A 1029 -22.38 5.40 -39.46
CA CYS A 1029 -21.28 6.28 -39.12
C CYS A 1029 -19.94 5.55 -39.14
N ALA A 1030 -18.88 6.24 -39.55
CA ALA A 1030 -17.51 5.75 -39.50
C ALA A 1030 -16.68 6.61 -38.54
N TYR A 1031 -15.83 5.95 -37.76
CA TYR A 1031 -14.86 6.62 -36.90
C TYR A 1031 -13.66 7.07 -37.73
N VAL A 1032 -13.34 8.37 -37.67
CA VAL A 1032 -12.27 9.01 -38.45
C VAL A 1032 -11.30 9.75 -37.54
N ALA A 1033 -10.23 10.30 -38.12
CA ALA A 1033 -9.17 11.03 -37.42
C ALA A 1033 -9.68 12.18 -36.53
N SER A 1034 -10.71 12.90 -37.00
CA SER A 1034 -11.32 14.01 -36.28
C SER A 1034 -12.34 13.57 -35.23
N SER A 1035 -12.67 12.27 -35.16
CA SER A 1035 -13.65 11.75 -34.23
C SER A 1035 -13.09 11.64 -32.81
N CYS A 1036 -13.95 11.84 -31.82
CA CYS A 1036 -13.63 11.68 -30.40
C CYS A 1036 -14.77 10.95 -29.67
N VAL A 1037 -14.43 10.25 -28.59
CA VAL A 1037 -15.38 9.52 -27.74
C VAL A 1037 -15.21 9.92 -26.30
N THR A 1038 -16.33 10.21 -25.63
CA THR A 1038 -16.38 10.47 -24.20
C THR A 1038 -17.42 9.56 -23.54
N ILE A 1039 -17.04 8.87 -22.46
CA ILE A 1039 -17.95 8.01 -21.70
C ILE A 1039 -18.71 8.87 -20.70
N LEU A 1040 -20.02 8.93 -20.85
CA LEU A 1040 -20.92 9.67 -19.96
C LEU A 1040 -21.36 8.79 -18.77
N SER A 1041 -21.69 7.52 -19.01
CA SER A 1041 -22.05 6.61 -17.92
C SER A 1041 -21.56 5.18 -18.17
N LEU A 1042 -21.16 4.51 -17.09
CA LEU A 1042 -20.73 3.11 -17.11
C LEU A 1042 -21.95 2.17 -17.16
N PRO A 1043 -21.80 0.92 -17.67
CA PRO A 1043 -22.88 -0.07 -17.69
C PRO A 1043 -23.39 -0.39 -16.28
N ALA A 1044 -24.70 -0.62 -16.15
CA ALA A 1044 -25.31 -1.02 -14.88
C ALA A 1044 -24.81 -2.41 -14.42
N SER A 1045 -24.49 -2.54 -13.14
CA SER A 1045 -23.79 -3.68 -12.53
C SER A 1045 -24.56 -5.01 -12.49
N HIS A 1046 -25.75 -5.12 -13.08
CA HIS A 1046 -26.71 -6.21 -12.79
C HIS A 1046 -27.28 -6.96 -13.99
N GLN A 1047 -26.71 -6.84 -15.19
CA GLN A 1047 -27.19 -7.59 -16.35
C GLN A 1047 -26.05 -8.37 -16.99
N LEU A 1048 -26.05 -9.69 -16.76
CA LEU A 1048 -25.40 -10.64 -17.66
C LEU A 1048 -26.11 -10.49 -19.01
N PHE A 1049 -25.61 -9.60 -19.86
CA PHE A 1049 -26.11 -9.46 -21.22
C PHE A 1049 -25.62 -10.65 -22.03
N THR A 1050 -26.44 -11.70 -22.08
CA THR A 1050 -26.48 -12.57 -23.25
C THR A 1050 -26.86 -11.70 -24.45
N SER A 1051 -26.34 -12.00 -25.64
CA SER A 1051 -26.50 -11.18 -26.87
C SER A 1051 -27.94 -11.18 -27.43
N SER A 1052 -28.95 -11.27 -26.58
CA SER A 1052 -30.36 -11.29 -26.91
C SER A 1052 -31.13 -10.52 -25.84
N CYS A 1053 -31.17 -9.18 -25.98
CA CYS A 1053 -32.13 -8.32 -25.31
C CYS A 1053 -33.56 -8.50 -25.86
N ALA A 1054 -34.04 -9.74 -25.97
CA ALA A 1054 -35.43 -10.03 -26.32
C ALA A 1054 -36.33 -10.23 -25.09
N GLY A 1055 -35.78 -10.26 -23.86
CA GLY A 1055 -36.52 -10.76 -22.70
C GLY A 1055 -37.10 -9.74 -21.71
N ARG A 1056 -36.66 -8.48 -21.68
CA ARG A 1056 -37.06 -7.54 -20.61
C ARG A 1056 -37.33 -6.08 -21.01
N ALA A 1057 -37.28 -5.75 -22.30
CA ALA A 1057 -37.93 -4.53 -22.76
C ALA A 1057 -39.44 -4.69 -22.58
N SER A 1058 -40.12 -3.70 -21.99
CA SER A 1058 -41.57 -3.60 -21.94
C SER A 1058 -42.15 -4.05 -23.29
N SER A 1059 -42.94 -5.13 -23.30
CA SER A 1059 -43.46 -5.68 -24.55
C SER A 1059 -44.10 -4.56 -25.37
N PRO A 1060 -43.79 -4.43 -26.68
CA PRO A 1060 -44.25 -3.30 -27.49
C PRO A 1060 -45.76 -3.12 -27.36
N SER A 1061 -46.25 -1.87 -27.40
CA SER A 1061 -47.68 -1.60 -27.31
C SER A 1061 -48.46 -2.33 -28.40
N LEU A 1062 -49.67 -2.78 -28.05
CA LEU A 1062 -50.56 -3.45 -29.00
C LEU A 1062 -51.21 -2.39 -29.89
N VAL A 1063 -50.95 -2.44 -31.20
CA VAL A 1063 -51.37 -1.43 -32.17
C VAL A 1063 -52.19 -2.08 -33.28
N PHE A 1064 -53.27 -1.42 -33.73
CA PHE A 1064 -54.03 -1.83 -34.90
C PHE A 1064 -53.28 -1.49 -36.20
N ILE A 1065 -53.30 -2.38 -37.20
CA ILE A 1065 -52.64 -2.16 -38.50
C ILE A 1065 -53.11 -0.85 -39.17
N SER A 1066 -54.39 -0.49 -39.02
CA SER A 1066 -54.95 0.78 -39.52
C SER A 1066 -54.21 2.01 -38.98
N ASN A 1067 -53.67 1.92 -37.77
CA ASN A 1067 -52.99 3.03 -37.11
C ASN A 1067 -51.52 3.14 -37.53
N LEU A 1068 -50.96 2.12 -38.21
CA LEU A 1068 -49.61 2.20 -38.77
C LEU A 1068 -49.51 3.35 -39.78
N GLN A 1069 -50.53 3.55 -40.62
CA GLN A 1069 -50.49 4.56 -41.68
C GLN A 1069 -50.41 6.00 -41.12
N HIS A 1070 -50.96 6.24 -39.92
CA HIS A 1070 -50.91 7.54 -39.23
C HIS A 1070 -49.75 7.65 -38.20
N GLN A 1071 -49.22 6.54 -37.66
CA GLN A 1071 -48.15 6.53 -36.65
C GLN A 1071 -46.78 6.02 -37.15
N LEU A 1072 -46.61 5.88 -38.47
CA LEU A 1072 -45.39 5.40 -39.14
C LEU A 1072 -44.10 6.14 -38.74
N GLN A 1073 -44.19 7.34 -38.18
CA GLN A 1073 -43.03 8.10 -37.71
C GLN A 1073 -42.60 7.78 -36.27
N ALA A 1074 -43.40 7.05 -35.48
CA ALA A 1074 -43.18 6.91 -34.03
C ALA A 1074 -42.88 5.48 -33.53
N LEU A 1075 -43.21 4.39 -34.27
CA LEU A 1075 -43.00 3.01 -33.80
C LEU A 1075 -42.40 2.07 -34.88
N PRO A 1076 -41.09 1.79 -34.84
CA PRO A 1076 -40.42 0.76 -35.66
C PRO A 1076 -40.69 -0.68 -35.20
N GLN A 1077 -41.10 -0.89 -33.95
CA GLN A 1077 -41.53 -2.19 -33.43
C GLN A 1077 -42.88 -2.05 -32.72
N ALA A 1078 -43.86 -2.84 -33.11
CA ALA A 1078 -45.20 -2.85 -32.52
C ALA A 1078 -45.74 -4.28 -32.42
N ARG A 1079 -46.56 -4.57 -31.40
CA ARG A 1079 -47.30 -5.84 -31.33
C ARG A 1079 -48.62 -5.66 -32.06
N ILE A 1080 -48.88 -6.51 -33.04
CA ILE A 1080 -50.07 -6.41 -33.87
C ILE A 1080 -50.80 -7.74 -33.82
N LEU A 1081 -52.04 -7.72 -33.34
CA LEU A 1081 -52.92 -8.88 -33.43
C LEU A 1081 -53.53 -8.90 -34.83
N CYS A 1082 -53.23 -9.95 -35.60
CA CYS A 1082 -53.69 -10.09 -36.98
C CYS A 1082 -54.02 -11.55 -37.29
N HIS A 1083 -54.88 -11.76 -38.28
CA HIS A 1083 -55.21 -13.09 -38.80
C HIS A 1083 -54.39 -13.35 -40.07
N VAL A 1084 -53.64 -14.46 -40.10
CA VAL A 1084 -52.91 -14.88 -41.30
C VAL A 1084 -53.91 -15.51 -42.27
N SER A 1085 -54.07 -14.93 -43.46
CA SER A 1085 -55.08 -15.36 -44.44
C SER A 1085 -54.54 -16.38 -45.43
N CYS A 1086 -53.32 -16.17 -45.92
CA CYS A 1086 -52.63 -17.13 -46.76
C CYS A 1086 -51.11 -16.99 -46.64
N VAL A 1087 -50.39 -18.05 -47.01
CA VAL A 1087 -48.94 -18.04 -47.15
C VAL A 1087 -48.65 -17.87 -48.64
N LEU A 1088 -47.95 -16.79 -49.02
CA LEU A 1088 -47.64 -16.47 -50.42
C LEU A 1088 -46.50 -17.35 -50.94
N THR A 1089 -45.44 -17.48 -50.15
CA THR A 1089 -44.26 -18.27 -50.51
C THR A 1089 -43.69 -18.92 -49.25
N LEU A 1090 -43.37 -20.20 -49.33
CA LEU A 1090 -42.61 -20.91 -48.30
C LEU A 1090 -41.39 -21.55 -48.97
N SER A 1091 -40.20 -21.19 -48.49
CA SER A 1091 -38.94 -21.81 -48.91
C SER A 1091 -38.31 -22.48 -47.70
N LEU A 1092 -38.04 -23.79 -47.83
CA LEU A 1092 -37.33 -24.60 -46.87
C LEU A 1092 -36.13 -25.20 -47.58
N GLN A 1093 -34.93 -24.85 -47.14
CA GLN A 1093 -33.71 -25.28 -47.80
C GLN A 1093 -32.61 -25.62 -46.80
N TRP A 1094 -31.75 -26.54 -47.21
CA TRP A 1094 -30.48 -26.79 -46.55
C TRP A 1094 -29.38 -26.07 -47.31
N VAL A 1095 -28.58 -25.30 -46.59
CA VAL A 1095 -27.44 -24.57 -47.14
C VAL A 1095 -26.15 -24.99 -46.46
N CYS A 1096 -25.06 -25.03 -47.21
CA CYS A 1096 -23.73 -25.32 -46.70
C CYS A 1096 -23.33 -24.25 -45.67
N SER A 1097 -22.86 -24.67 -44.49
CA SER A 1097 -22.50 -23.74 -43.41
C SER A 1097 -21.34 -22.81 -43.77
N LEU A 1098 -20.43 -23.23 -44.67
CA LEU A 1098 -19.25 -22.45 -45.08
C LEU A 1098 -19.52 -21.47 -46.23
N CYS A 1099 -20.26 -21.89 -47.26
CA CYS A 1099 -20.40 -21.11 -48.50
C CYS A 1099 -21.84 -20.77 -48.89
N SER A 1100 -22.82 -21.18 -48.09
CA SER A 1100 -24.26 -20.91 -48.30
C SER A 1100 -24.85 -21.46 -49.60
N SER A 1101 -24.14 -22.34 -50.31
CA SER A 1101 -24.66 -23.06 -51.48
C SER A 1101 -25.60 -24.18 -51.05
N ILE A 1102 -26.46 -24.65 -51.97
CA ILE A 1102 -27.41 -25.73 -51.67
C ILE A 1102 -26.67 -26.97 -51.14
N PHE A 1103 -27.21 -27.55 -50.08
CA PHE A 1103 -26.68 -28.75 -49.44
C PHE A 1103 -27.68 -29.89 -49.64
N LYS A 1104 -27.27 -30.92 -50.40
CA LYS A 1104 -28.13 -32.05 -50.78
C LYS A 1104 -27.42 -33.36 -50.43
N GLU A 1105 -28.15 -34.30 -49.82
CA GLU A 1105 -27.64 -35.65 -49.49
C GLU A 1105 -26.31 -35.64 -48.70
N GLY A 1106 -26.14 -34.69 -47.77
CA GLY A 1106 -24.94 -34.61 -46.94
C GLY A 1106 -23.72 -33.95 -47.62
N ARG A 1107 -23.88 -33.34 -48.81
CA ARG A 1107 -22.77 -32.72 -49.55
C ARG A 1107 -23.13 -31.34 -50.09
N CYS A 1108 -22.13 -30.47 -50.20
CA CYS A 1108 -22.25 -29.16 -50.83
C CYS A 1108 -22.26 -29.30 -52.37
N THR A 1109 -23.22 -28.66 -53.04
CA THR A 1109 -23.33 -28.69 -54.52
C THR A 1109 -22.39 -27.71 -55.23
N ARG A 1110 -21.51 -27.01 -54.51
CA ARG A 1110 -20.57 -26.05 -55.11
C ARG A 1110 -19.39 -26.78 -55.77
N HIS A 1111 -19.30 -26.67 -57.08
CA HIS A 1111 -18.26 -27.35 -57.87
C HIS A 1111 -16.97 -26.52 -58.10
N SER A 1112 -16.98 -25.19 -57.91
CA SER A 1112 -15.80 -24.35 -58.17
C SER A 1112 -15.74 -23.07 -57.32
N PRO A 1113 -14.68 -22.91 -56.50
CA PRO A 1113 -13.84 -23.98 -55.94
C PRO A 1113 -14.68 -24.99 -55.12
N PRO A 1114 -14.24 -26.27 -55.06
CA PRO A 1114 -14.90 -27.29 -54.23
C PRO A 1114 -14.86 -26.87 -52.75
N CYS A 1115 -16.01 -26.98 -52.08
CA CYS A 1115 -16.14 -26.62 -50.67
C CYS A 1115 -15.84 -27.84 -49.78
N PRO A 1116 -14.94 -27.74 -48.79
CA PRO A 1116 -14.63 -28.85 -47.88
C PRO A 1116 -15.72 -29.07 -46.80
N SER A 1117 -16.84 -28.35 -46.86
CA SER A 1117 -17.88 -28.46 -45.83
C SER A 1117 -18.64 -29.79 -45.90
N HIS A 1118 -18.73 -30.46 -44.77
CA HIS A 1118 -19.62 -31.60 -44.54
C HIS A 1118 -20.86 -31.23 -43.71
N SER A 1119 -21.00 -29.96 -43.32
CA SER A 1119 -22.10 -29.45 -42.51
C SER A 1119 -23.08 -28.60 -43.31
N GLY A 1120 -24.36 -28.91 -43.13
CA GLY A 1120 -25.50 -28.15 -43.67
C GLY A 1120 -26.32 -27.50 -42.56
N VAL A 1121 -26.93 -26.36 -42.86
CA VAL A 1121 -27.76 -25.57 -41.94
C VAL A 1121 -29.15 -25.40 -42.55
N ARG A 1122 -30.19 -25.49 -41.73
CA ARG A 1122 -31.58 -25.30 -42.16
C ARG A 1122 -31.91 -23.81 -42.23
N GLN A 1123 -32.38 -23.36 -43.39
CA GLN A 1123 -32.96 -22.03 -43.56
C GLN A 1123 -34.42 -22.15 -43.99
N ALA A 1124 -35.27 -21.36 -43.35
CA ALA A 1124 -36.68 -21.25 -43.66
C ALA A 1124 -37.03 -19.78 -43.91
N SER A 1125 -37.75 -19.51 -44.99
CA SER A 1125 -38.27 -18.18 -45.31
C SER A 1125 -39.72 -18.30 -45.74
N ALA A 1126 -40.61 -17.56 -45.07
CA ALA A 1126 -42.02 -17.51 -45.41
C ALA A 1126 -42.46 -16.05 -45.65
N ARG A 1127 -43.24 -15.83 -46.70
CA ARG A 1127 -43.99 -14.58 -46.92
C ARG A 1127 -45.46 -14.86 -46.70
N VAL A 1128 -46.10 -14.09 -45.82
CA VAL A 1128 -47.49 -14.32 -45.42
C VAL A 1128 -48.34 -13.09 -45.73
N TRP A 1129 -49.59 -13.32 -46.16
CA TRP A 1129 -50.61 -12.28 -46.33
C TRP A 1129 -51.55 -12.27 -45.13
N ARG A 1130 -51.93 -11.07 -44.68
CA ARG A 1130 -52.77 -10.84 -43.51
C ARG A 1130 -54.02 -10.05 -43.95
N ASN A 1131 -55.24 -10.61 -43.89
CA ASN A 1131 -56.47 -9.83 -44.05
C ASN A 1131 -56.95 -9.27 -42.72
N LEU A 1132 -57.54 -8.07 -42.80
CA LEU A 1132 -58.37 -7.46 -41.76
C LEU A 1132 -59.74 -8.14 -41.75
N ARG A 1133 -60.10 -8.83 -40.66
CA ARG A 1133 -61.51 -8.95 -40.29
C ARG A 1133 -61.81 -7.82 -39.31
N ILE A 1134 -62.58 -6.83 -39.75
CA ILE A 1134 -63.31 -5.95 -38.85
C ILE A 1134 -64.34 -6.86 -38.14
N PRO A 1135 -64.33 -7.02 -36.80
CA PRO A 1135 -65.47 -7.56 -36.14
C PRO A 1135 -66.55 -6.49 -36.14
N LEU A 1136 -67.46 -6.56 -37.11
CA LEU A 1136 -68.83 -6.09 -36.89
C LEU A 1136 -69.40 -6.96 -35.77
N LEU A 1137 -69.39 -6.46 -34.54
CA LEU A 1137 -70.22 -7.00 -33.47
C LEU A 1137 -70.64 -5.83 -32.58
N ALA A 1138 -71.95 -5.57 -32.65
CA ALA A 1138 -72.69 -4.73 -31.75
C ALA A 1138 -72.50 -5.16 -30.29
N ILE A 1139 -72.27 -4.17 -29.42
CA ILE A 1139 -72.96 -3.83 -28.15
C ILE A 1139 -72.16 -2.69 -27.51
#